data_AF-A0A7K1Y2R3-F1
#
_entry.id   AF-A0A7K1Y2R3-F1
#
_cell.length_a   1.000
_cell.length_b   1.000
_cell.length_c   1.000
_cell.angle_alpha   90.00
_cell.angle_beta   90.00
_cell.angle_gamma   90.00
#
_symmetry.space_group_name_H-M   'P 1'
#
loop_
_entity.id
_entity.type
_entity.pdbx_description
1 polymer ?
#
loop_
_entity_poly.entity_id
_entity_poly.type
_entity_poly.pdbx_seq_one_letter_code
_entity_poly.pdbx_strand_id
1 'polypeptide(L)'
;MKRLLTLALLVTGSGFSYAQSLSEKMAATVMDIWKDSLVFTPGKTVKWSYDQGVILEGIDGIWKRTANPEYFRYIQHSMDHYVDKEGNIASYKQEDFNIDNVKNGRSLITLYKVTGQEKYLKAANTLWEQLKKQPRTNEGGFWHKKVYPYQMWLDGLYMGEPFYAEYAALTKNDFVFDDIANQFIYMEKHARDPKTGLLYHGWDESKAQQWADKTTGNSPNFWGRAMGWYGMALVDVLDYFPAEHPKRKDLIDILTRLTAAIKSVQEVKSGLWYDVLDKPTGKGNYHEASAACMFVYTVSKGVRKGYLPASAFPIAQKGYAGINKEFIEVRGPGKVNLKGTVSVSGLGGNPYRDGSYEYYMREKVITNDPKGVGALILASNEMELAATPKTGKGVRVALDSYFNNEVHKEPATGNSEPFHYLWEERDNNGYDFLAQAFTQTGASLFTRHNAPDAANLKWTDIYLIVDPDTEKESPKPNFVEPAHTKAIADWVNAGGVLVLLGNDAGNAEFTHFNQLAETFGIHFNEDSKNKVTGSEFEMGAIAIPAGNPVFTSARKVYIKEFSSLRLSGTAKAALTHKGDVVAATAKYGKGTVIAVGDPWFYNEYVDGRKLPASFENYKAANDFAKWLVKQVAPKTK
;
A
#
# COMPACT_ATOMS: atom_id res chain seq x y z
N MET A 1 -12.15 37.89 -54.99
CA MET A 1 -11.95 37.39 -53.61
C MET A 1 -12.86 36.17 -53.40
N LYS A 2 -12.32 34.95 -53.45
CA LYS A 2 -13.04 33.72 -53.09
C LYS A 2 -12.25 33.06 -51.96
N ARG A 3 -12.90 32.93 -50.79
CA ARG A 3 -12.31 32.40 -49.55
C ARG A 3 -12.08 30.89 -49.70
N LEU A 4 -10.85 30.43 -49.49
CA LEU A 4 -10.55 29.02 -49.24
C LEU A 4 -11.02 28.66 -47.82
N LEU A 5 -11.82 27.60 -47.69
CA LEU A 5 -12.04 26.90 -46.43
C LEU A 5 -10.96 25.83 -46.28
N THR A 6 -10.11 25.99 -45.28
CA THR A 6 -9.15 24.98 -44.84
C THR A 6 -9.89 23.95 -43.99
N LEU A 7 -9.95 22.70 -44.46
CA LEU A 7 -10.51 21.57 -43.71
C LEU A 7 -9.49 21.12 -42.66
N ALA A 8 -9.75 21.39 -41.38
CA ALA A 8 -8.94 20.86 -40.29
C ALA A 8 -9.23 19.37 -40.09
N LEU A 9 -8.26 18.52 -40.41
CA LEU A 9 -8.31 17.09 -40.09
C LEU A 9 -8.14 16.92 -38.57
N LEU A 10 -9.21 16.58 -37.87
CA LEU A 10 -9.17 16.08 -36.49
C LEU A 10 -8.50 14.70 -36.49
N VAL A 11 -7.21 14.66 -36.16
CA VAL A 11 -6.52 13.43 -35.80
C VAL A 11 -7.05 13.00 -34.44
N THR A 12 -8.03 12.08 -34.44
CA THR A 12 -8.43 11.37 -33.23
C THR A 12 -7.31 10.41 -32.87
N GLY A 13 -6.51 10.79 -31.87
CA GLY A 13 -5.54 9.88 -31.25
C GLY A 13 -6.31 8.74 -30.61
N SER A 14 -6.33 7.58 -31.25
CA SER A 14 -6.76 6.31 -30.67
C SER A 14 -5.72 5.84 -29.67
N GLY A 15 -5.67 6.50 -28.51
CA GLY A 15 -5.08 5.92 -27.32
C GLY A 15 -5.89 4.68 -26.96
N PHE A 16 -5.25 3.52 -26.91
CA PHE A 16 -5.81 2.35 -26.26
C PHE A 16 -6.01 2.69 -24.78
N SER A 17 -7.19 3.20 -24.43
CA SER A 17 -7.64 3.32 -23.05
C SER A 17 -7.81 1.90 -22.52
N TYR A 18 -6.90 1.47 -21.64
CA TYR A 18 -7.17 0.30 -20.82
C TYR A 18 -8.53 0.52 -20.13
N ALA A 19 -9.41 -0.47 -20.21
CA ALA A 19 -10.70 -0.38 -19.54
C ALA A 19 -10.47 -0.14 -18.04
N GLN A 20 -10.96 0.99 -17.54
CA GLN A 20 -10.82 1.39 -16.15
C GLN A 20 -11.31 0.28 -15.22
N SER A 21 -10.48 -0.06 -14.22
CA SER A 21 -10.79 -1.09 -13.22
C SER A 21 -11.97 -0.69 -12.33
N LEU A 22 -12.52 -1.62 -11.54
CA LEU A 22 -13.69 -1.32 -10.71
C LEU A 22 -13.33 -0.34 -9.59
N SER A 23 -12.17 -0.53 -8.95
CA SER A 23 -11.67 0.39 -7.92
C SER A 23 -11.51 1.80 -8.47
N GLU A 24 -10.94 1.95 -9.67
CA GLU A 24 -10.77 3.24 -10.35
C GLU A 24 -12.12 3.88 -10.71
N LYS A 25 -13.12 3.09 -11.16
CA LYS A 25 -14.48 3.60 -11.45
C LYS A 25 -15.20 4.08 -10.19
N MET A 26 -15.05 3.37 -9.09
CA MET A 26 -15.61 3.81 -7.81
C MET A 26 -14.87 5.04 -7.29
N ALA A 27 -13.54 5.08 -7.38
CA ALA A 27 -12.75 6.26 -7.03
C ALA A 27 -13.16 7.49 -7.84
N ALA A 28 -13.39 7.34 -9.15
CA ALA A 28 -13.92 8.42 -9.99
C ALA A 28 -15.32 8.90 -9.56
N THR A 29 -16.11 8.02 -8.94
CA THR A 29 -17.42 8.37 -8.36
C THR A 29 -17.25 9.13 -7.05
N VAL A 30 -16.38 8.64 -6.16
CA VAL A 30 -15.99 9.28 -4.88
C VAL A 30 -15.49 10.70 -5.11
N MET A 31 -14.51 10.88 -6.00
CA MET A 31 -13.91 12.19 -6.30
C MET A 31 -14.89 13.15 -6.98
N ASP A 32 -15.99 12.63 -7.56
CA ASP A 32 -17.06 13.44 -8.16
C ASP A 32 -18.08 13.91 -7.13
N ILE A 33 -18.47 13.04 -6.19
CA ILE A 33 -19.46 13.38 -5.13
C ILE A 33 -18.85 14.13 -3.96
N TRP A 34 -17.58 13.89 -3.64
CA TRP A 34 -16.86 14.47 -2.51
C TRP A 34 -15.57 15.12 -2.99
N LYS A 35 -15.69 16.21 -3.75
CA LYS A 35 -14.54 16.86 -4.42
C LYS A 35 -13.45 17.34 -3.45
N ASP A 36 -13.86 17.97 -2.34
CA ASP A 36 -12.95 18.58 -1.39
C ASP A 36 -12.83 17.78 -0.08
N SER A 37 -13.96 17.32 0.43
CA SER A 37 -14.08 16.55 1.68
C SER A 37 -15.42 15.84 1.74
N LEU A 38 -15.63 14.96 2.75
CA LEU A 38 -16.90 14.24 2.95
C LEU A 38 -18.04 15.16 3.44
N VAL A 39 -18.47 16.08 2.57
CA VAL A 39 -19.63 16.94 2.81
C VAL A 39 -20.91 16.11 2.63
N PHE A 40 -21.52 15.66 3.73
CA PHE A 40 -22.82 14.98 3.71
C PHE A 40 -24.00 15.93 3.49
N THR A 41 -23.81 17.23 3.79
CA THR A 41 -24.87 18.24 3.65
C THR A 41 -24.25 19.54 3.14
N PRO A 42 -24.57 19.97 1.91
CA PRO A 42 -24.09 21.24 1.36
C PRO A 42 -24.35 22.40 2.33
N GLY A 43 -23.33 23.21 2.62
CA GLY A 43 -23.43 24.36 3.51
C GLY A 43 -23.21 24.07 5.01
N LYS A 44 -22.95 22.82 5.42
CA LYS A 44 -22.51 22.51 6.79
C LYS A 44 -21.00 22.30 6.87
N THR A 45 -20.39 22.70 7.98
CA THR A 45 -18.97 22.45 8.28
C THR A 45 -18.70 20.95 8.30
N VAL A 46 -17.66 20.53 7.59
CA VAL A 46 -17.25 19.13 7.53
C VAL A 46 -16.59 18.74 8.83
N LYS A 47 -16.87 17.52 9.29
CA LYS A 47 -16.33 16.99 10.54
C LYS A 47 -15.26 15.95 10.27
N TRP A 48 -14.20 15.99 11.06
CA TRP A 48 -13.23 14.93 11.18
C TRP A 48 -13.95 13.62 11.51
N SER A 49 -14.00 12.70 10.55
CA SER A 49 -14.78 11.46 10.65
C SER A 49 -14.04 10.32 9.97
N TYR A 50 -14.14 9.13 10.57
CA TYR A 50 -13.42 7.92 10.15
C TYR A 50 -13.76 7.48 8.73
N ASP A 51 -14.98 7.77 8.29
CA ASP A 51 -15.52 7.47 6.96
C ASP A 51 -14.56 7.92 5.85
N GLN A 52 -13.93 9.08 6.06
CA GLN A 52 -12.98 9.63 5.11
C GLN A 52 -11.71 8.80 5.06
N GLY A 53 -11.18 8.40 6.21
CA GLY A 53 -10.00 7.54 6.31
C GLY A 53 -10.18 6.22 5.56
N VAL A 54 -11.36 5.58 5.66
CA VAL A 54 -11.63 4.32 4.92
C VAL A 54 -11.54 4.54 3.41
N ILE A 55 -12.12 5.62 2.89
CA ILE A 55 -12.06 5.97 1.47
C ILE A 55 -10.63 6.27 1.06
N LEU A 56 -9.92 7.12 1.81
CA LEU A 56 -8.59 7.57 1.47
C LEU A 56 -7.57 6.43 1.49
N GLU A 57 -7.72 5.43 2.36
CA GLU A 57 -6.92 4.19 2.30
C GLU A 57 -7.15 3.41 1.01
N GLY A 58 -8.40 3.35 0.53
CA GLY A 58 -8.71 2.79 -0.78
C GLY A 58 -8.05 3.56 -1.92
N ILE A 59 -8.13 4.89 -1.90
CA ILE A 59 -7.51 5.77 -2.91
C ILE A 59 -5.98 5.65 -2.90
N ASP A 60 -5.36 5.54 -1.72
CA ASP A 60 -3.91 5.29 -1.57
C ASP A 60 -3.51 3.97 -2.25
N GLY A 61 -4.30 2.91 -2.05
CA GLY A 61 -4.11 1.62 -2.72
C GLY A 61 -4.14 1.72 -4.26
N ILE A 62 -5.00 2.57 -4.82
CA ILE A 62 -5.04 2.81 -6.27
C ILE A 62 -3.83 3.64 -6.71
N TRP A 63 -3.50 4.72 -6.01
CA TRP A 63 -2.32 5.55 -6.33
C TRP A 63 -1.06 4.69 -6.43
N LYS A 64 -0.83 3.84 -5.45
CA LYS A 64 0.27 2.86 -5.42
C LYS A 64 0.28 1.94 -6.64
N ARG A 65 -0.89 1.43 -7.05
CA ARG A 65 -1.01 0.56 -8.23
C ARG A 65 -0.84 1.28 -9.56
N THR A 66 -1.22 2.56 -9.67
CA THR A 66 -1.32 3.24 -10.97
C THR A 66 -0.34 4.40 -11.16
N ALA A 67 0.33 4.85 -10.10
CA ALA A 67 1.09 6.10 -10.04
C ALA A 67 0.32 7.32 -10.59
N ASN A 68 -1.02 7.31 -10.47
CA ASN A 68 -1.82 8.43 -10.96
C ASN A 68 -1.85 9.51 -9.86
N PRO A 69 -1.26 10.69 -10.09
CA PRO A 69 -1.08 11.70 -9.05
C PRO A 69 -2.39 12.33 -8.58
N GLU A 70 -3.49 12.21 -9.33
CA GLU A 70 -4.78 12.73 -8.90
C GLU A 70 -5.28 12.07 -7.61
N TYR A 71 -4.96 10.78 -7.42
CA TYR A 71 -5.32 10.06 -6.20
C TYR A 71 -4.54 10.57 -4.99
N PHE A 72 -3.22 10.78 -5.14
CA PHE A 72 -2.41 11.36 -4.07
C PHE A 72 -2.83 12.81 -3.74
N ARG A 73 -3.05 13.63 -4.78
CA ARG A 73 -3.57 15.00 -4.62
C ARG A 73 -4.90 15.02 -3.88
N TYR A 74 -5.80 14.09 -4.19
CA TYR A 74 -7.08 13.98 -3.52
C TYR A 74 -6.94 13.64 -2.02
N ILE A 75 -6.03 12.72 -1.67
CA ILE A 75 -5.71 12.41 -0.26
C ILE A 75 -5.17 13.63 0.45
N GLN A 76 -4.20 14.32 -0.16
CA GLN A 76 -3.58 15.50 0.44
C GLN A 76 -4.57 16.63 0.63
N HIS A 77 -5.31 17.00 -0.43
CA HIS A 77 -6.34 18.04 -0.38
C HIS A 77 -7.41 17.76 0.67
N SER A 78 -7.84 16.49 0.75
CA SER A 78 -8.80 16.03 1.75
C SER A 78 -8.34 16.23 3.20
N MET A 79 -7.05 16.00 3.49
CA MET A 79 -6.50 16.15 4.84
C MET A 79 -6.11 17.59 5.15
N ASP A 80 -5.63 18.34 4.16
CA ASP A 80 -5.30 19.77 4.28
C ASP A 80 -6.53 20.64 4.59
N HIS A 81 -7.73 20.15 4.33
CA HIS A 81 -8.97 20.78 4.78
C HIS A 81 -9.11 20.81 6.32
N TYR A 82 -8.49 19.86 7.03
CA TYR A 82 -8.57 19.76 8.50
C TYR A 82 -7.27 20.11 9.20
N VAL A 83 -6.12 19.84 8.57
CA VAL A 83 -4.80 19.99 9.19
C VAL A 83 -4.18 21.31 8.78
N ASP A 84 -4.07 22.23 9.74
CA ASP A 84 -3.40 23.51 9.50
C ASP A 84 -1.86 23.37 9.46
N LYS A 85 -1.15 24.48 9.25
CA LYS A 85 0.31 24.50 9.14
C LYS A 85 1.01 24.17 10.45
N GLU A 86 0.35 24.36 11.60
CA GLU A 86 0.83 23.99 12.92
C GLU A 86 0.60 22.50 13.24
N GLY A 87 -0.27 21.82 12.49
CA GLY A 87 -0.66 20.43 12.70
C GLY A 87 -1.89 20.26 13.59
N ASN A 88 -2.65 21.33 13.85
CA ASN A 88 -3.93 21.21 14.57
C ASN A 88 -4.98 20.58 13.64
N ILE A 89 -5.86 19.76 14.22
CA ILE A 89 -6.92 19.05 13.49
C ILE A 89 -8.26 19.75 13.75
N ALA A 90 -8.82 20.39 12.73
CA ALA A 90 -10.12 21.05 12.83
C ALA A 90 -11.23 20.05 13.23
N SER A 91 -12.13 20.49 14.12
CA SER A 91 -13.27 19.72 14.66
C SER A 91 -12.95 18.47 15.48
N TYR A 92 -11.68 18.09 15.62
CA TYR A 92 -11.23 17.03 16.51
C TYR A 92 -11.08 17.54 17.95
N LYS A 93 -11.45 16.69 18.92
CA LYS A 93 -11.33 16.94 20.35
C LYS A 93 -10.78 15.69 21.02
N GLN A 94 -9.57 15.79 21.55
CA GLN A 94 -8.87 14.66 22.17
C GLN A 94 -9.61 14.18 23.43
N GLU A 95 -10.26 15.09 24.15
CA GLU A 95 -10.94 14.83 25.43
C GLU A 95 -12.21 13.98 25.30
N ASP A 96 -12.72 13.84 24.06
CA ASP A 96 -13.83 12.95 23.74
C ASP A 96 -13.41 11.47 23.83
N PHE A 97 -12.09 11.19 23.74
CA PHE A 97 -11.50 9.85 23.63
C PHE A 97 -12.33 8.93 22.73
N ASN A 98 -12.66 9.44 21.56
CA ASN A 98 -13.46 8.72 20.57
C ASN A 98 -12.50 8.00 19.62
N ILE A 99 -12.47 6.66 19.68
CA ILE A 99 -11.54 5.88 18.86
C ILE A 99 -11.81 6.04 17.36
N ASP A 100 -13.05 6.35 16.96
CA ASP A 100 -13.40 6.64 15.55
C ASP A 100 -12.56 7.79 14.99
N ASN A 101 -12.22 8.78 15.81
CA ASN A 101 -11.45 9.94 15.37
C ASN A 101 -9.99 9.57 15.06
N VAL A 102 -9.51 8.38 15.40
CA VAL A 102 -8.13 7.96 15.18
C VAL A 102 -7.91 7.46 13.76
N LYS A 103 -8.96 6.92 13.10
CA LYS A 103 -8.84 6.20 11.82
C LYS A 103 -8.12 6.97 10.73
N ASN A 104 -8.37 8.27 10.62
CA ASN A 104 -7.78 9.14 9.60
C ASN A 104 -6.27 9.36 9.80
N GLY A 105 -5.71 8.97 10.95
CA GLY A 105 -4.28 9.09 11.24
C GLY A 105 -3.37 8.35 10.26
N ARG A 106 -3.86 7.29 9.62
CA ARG A 106 -3.08 6.57 8.58
C ARG A 106 -2.87 7.42 7.34
N SER A 107 -3.86 8.21 6.94
CA SER A 107 -3.68 9.18 5.85
C SER A 107 -2.63 10.24 6.22
N LEU A 108 -2.57 10.67 7.47
CA LEU A 108 -1.54 11.60 7.95
C LEU A 108 -0.14 10.98 7.87
N ILE A 109 0.00 9.71 8.28
CA ILE A 109 1.28 8.99 8.17
C ILE A 109 1.70 8.83 6.71
N THR A 110 0.78 8.46 5.81
CA THR A 110 1.09 8.40 4.37
C THR A 110 1.56 9.75 3.84
N LEU A 111 0.86 10.84 4.16
CA LEU A 111 1.25 12.18 3.72
C LEU A 111 2.60 12.61 4.30
N TYR A 112 2.89 12.30 5.57
CA TYR A 112 4.20 12.55 6.17
C TYR A 112 5.29 11.76 5.45
N LYS A 113 5.15 10.44 5.32
CA LYS A 113 6.14 9.57 4.67
C LYS A 113 6.43 9.95 3.22
N VAL A 114 5.46 10.53 2.50
CA VAL A 114 5.60 10.87 1.08
C VAL A 114 6.06 12.32 0.85
N THR A 115 5.76 13.23 1.77
CA THR A 115 6.04 14.67 1.58
C THR A 115 7.08 15.24 2.54
N GLY A 116 7.42 14.53 3.62
CA GLY A 116 8.27 15.04 4.70
C GLY A 116 7.65 16.18 5.52
N GLN A 117 6.41 16.61 5.24
CA GLN A 117 5.82 17.77 5.91
C GLN A 117 5.46 17.46 7.37
N GLU A 118 6.15 18.10 8.31
CA GLU A 118 6.00 17.88 9.75
C GLU A 118 4.59 18.12 10.30
N LYS A 119 3.76 18.97 9.65
CA LYS A 119 2.39 19.23 10.11
C LYS A 119 1.56 17.94 10.21
N TYR A 120 1.79 16.98 9.30
CA TYR A 120 1.10 15.70 9.32
C TYR A 120 1.60 14.81 10.45
N LEU A 121 2.91 14.82 10.73
CA LEU A 121 3.47 14.11 11.88
C LEU A 121 2.93 14.70 13.19
N LYS A 122 2.88 16.02 13.35
CA LYS A 122 2.31 16.69 14.54
C LYS A 122 0.83 16.34 14.75
N ALA A 123 0.04 16.33 13.68
CA ALA A 123 -1.34 15.88 13.71
C ALA A 123 -1.44 14.39 14.11
N ALA A 124 -0.62 13.51 13.53
CA ALA A 124 -0.57 12.10 13.89
C ALA A 124 -0.17 11.89 15.36
N ASN A 125 0.82 12.64 15.86
CA ASN A 125 1.25 12.60 17.27
C ASN A 125 0.09 12.93 18.21
N THR A 126 -0.80 13.83 17.83
CA THR A 126 -1.98 14.19 18.62
C THR A 126 -2.96 13.01 18.75
N LEU A 127 -3.15 12.23 17.68
CA LEU A 127 -3.97 11.01 17.70
C LEU A 127 -3.31 9.88 18.50
N TRP A 128 -1.98 9.75 18.39
CA TRP A 128 -1.18 8.83 19.20
C TRP A 128 -1.30 9.13 20.70
N GLU A 129 -1.22 10.40 21.08
CA GLU A 129 -1.39 10.84 22.46
C GLU A 129 -2.81 10.59 23.00
N GLN A 130 -3.84 10.55 22.13
CA GLN A 130 -5.17 10.06 22.51
C GLN A 130 -5.09 8.59 22.90
N LEU A 131 -4.54 7.72 22.04
CA LEU A 131 -4.49 6.27 22.29
C LEU A 131 -3.74 5.93 23.59
N LYS A 132 -2.63 6.62 23.87
CA LYS A 132 -1.90 6.45 25.15
C LYS A 132 -2.74 6.71 26.39
N LYS A 133 -3.73 7.59 26.28
CA LYS A 133 -4.61 8.03 27.39
C LYS A 133 -6.05 7.54 27.23
N GLN A 134 -6.32 6.74 26.20
CA GLN A 134 -7.65 6.19 25.92
C GLN A 134 -8.10 5.38 27.15
N PRO A 135 -9.30 5.65 27.70
CA PRO A 135 -9.84 4.87 28.82
C PRO A 135 -9.94 3.39 28.46
N ARG A 136 -9.76 2.51 29.44
CA ARG A 136 -9.66 1.06 29.23
C ARG A 136 -10.56 0.26 30.16
N THR A 137 -10.96 -0.92 29.71
CA THR A 137 -11.54 -1.97 30.56
C THR A 137 -10.51 -2.42 31.62
N ASN A 138 -10.93 -3.20 32.60
CA ASN A 138 -10.02 -3.72 33.63
C ASN A 138 -8.94 -4.64 33.05
N GLU A 139 -9.24 -5.35 31.95
CA GLU A 139 -8.24 -6.15 31.22
C GLU A 139 -7.31 -5.31 30.31
N GLY A 140 -7.58 -4.02 30.12
CA GLY A 140 -6.76 -3.11 29.33
C GLY A 140 -7.28 -2.84 27.91
N GLY A 141 -8.47 -3.32 27.56
CA GLY A 141 -9.10 -3.07 26.27
C GLY A 141 -9.60 -1.64 26.11
N PHE A 142 -9.38 -1.00 24.97
CA PHE A 142 -9.83 0.39 24.75
C PHE A 142 -11.35 0.51 24.83
N TRP A 143 -11.83 1.46 25.64
CA TRP A 143 -13.21 1.90 25.52
C TRP A 143 -13.42 2.47 24.13
N HIS A 144 -14.54 2.13 23.50
CA HIS A 144 -14.87 2.61 22.17
C HIS A 144 -14.93 4.15 22.16
N LYS A 145 -15.56 4.74 23.18
CA LYS A 145 -15.59 6.20 23.42
C LYS A 145 -15.63 6.49 24.91
N LYS A 146 -15.22 7.68 25.35
CA LYS A 146 -15.42 8.11 26.75
C LYS A 146 -16.88 8.01 27.22
N VAL A 147 -17.82 8.28 26.31
CA VAL A 147 -19.27 8.18 26.55
C VAL A 147 -19.80 6.75 26.58
N TYR A 148 -18.98 5.76 26.22
CA TYR A 148 -19.29 4.33 26.24
C TYR A 148 -18.32 3.62 27.21
N PRO A 149 -18.46 3.85 28.53
CA PRO A 149 -17.55 3.28 29.50
C PRO A 149 -17.61 1.75 29.51
N TYR A 150 -16.45 1.13 29.68
CA TYR A 150 -16.22 -0.32 29.75
C TYR A 150 -16.64 -1.12 28.50
N GLN A 151 -16.91 -0.43 27.38
CA GLN A 151 -17.38 -1.05 26.16
C GLN A 151 -16.29 -1.15 25.11
N MET A 152 -16.03 -2.36 24.61
CA MET A 152 -15.25 -2.59 23.40
C MET A 152 -16.19 -2.99 22.26
N TRP A 153 -16.07 -2.32 21.12
CA TRP A 153 -16.83 -2.67 19.90
C TRP A 153 -15.85 -3.11 18.82
N LEU A 154 -16.24 -4.08 18.01
CA LEU A 154 -15.38 -4.60 16.92
C LEU A 154 -14.93 -3.48 15.96
N ASP A 155 -15.78 -2.49 15.72
CA ASP A 155 -15.50 -1.30 14.93
C ASP A 155 -14.23 -0.59 15.42
N GLY A 156 -14.08 -0.43 16.74
CA GLY A 156 -12.96 0.28 17.36
C GLY A 156 -11.60 -0.31 17.00
N LEU A 157 -11.55 -1.62 16.71
CA LEU A 157 -10.31 -2.29 16.35
C LEU A 157 -9.78 -1.78 15.00
N TYR A 158 -10.65 -1.50 14.04
CA TYR A 158 -10.22 -0.92 12.76
C TYR A 158 -9.94 0.57 12.85
N MET A 159 -10.61 1.28 13.76
CA MET A 159 -10.41 2.71 13.92
C MET A 159 -9.09 3.04 14.63
N GLY A 160 -8.69 2.23 15.61
CA GLY A 160 -7.49 2.45 16.42
C GLY A 160 -6.28 1.63 15.96
N GLU A 161 -6.41 0.30 15.91
CA GLU A 161 -5.24 -0.59 15.88
C GLU A 161 -4.35 -0.47 14.63
N PRO A 162 -4.88 -0.34 13.39
CA PRO A 162 -4.05 -0.12 12.22
C PRO A 162 -3.19 1.16 12.31
N PHE A 163 -3.76 2.26 12.82
CA PHE A 163 -2.99 3.48 13.07
C PHE A 163 -1.97 3.26 14.19
N TYR A 164 -2.38 2.58 15.26
CA TYR A 164 -1.50 2.32 16.40
C TYR A 164 -0.27 1.51 16.00
N ALA A 165 -0.46 0.45 15.20
CA ALA A 165 0.60 -0.38 14.66
C ALA A 165 1.51 0.38 13.68
N GLU A 166 0.92 1.15 12.76
CA GLU A 166 1.69 1.90 11.76
C GLU A 166 2.53 3.01 12.40
N TYR A 167 1.97 3.72 13.39
CA TYR A 167 2.68 4.76 14.13
C TYR A 167 3.78 4.17 15.03
N ALA A 168 3.52 3.03 15.70
CA ALA A 168 4.53 2.31 16.47
C ALA A 168 5.71 1.87 15.60
N ALA A 169 5.44 1.35 14.40
CA ALA A 169 6.49 0.99 13.44
C ALA A 169 7.28 2.22 12.94
N LEU A 170 6.61 3.35 12.68
CA LEU A 170 7.26 4.61 12.30
C LEU A 170 8.19 5.12 13.41
N THR A 171 7.75 5.03 14.67
CA THR A 171 8.50 5.56 15.83
C THR A 171 9.40 4.53 16.51
N LYS A 172 9.53 3.32 15.93
CA LYS A 172 10.30 2.19 16.47
C LYS A 172 9.93 1.85 17.93
N ASN A 173 8.64 1.96 18.26
CA ASN A 173 8.14 1.71 19.61
C ASN A 173 7.61 0.28 19.75
N ASP A 174 8.53 -0.67 19.86
CA ASP A 174 8.21 -2.10 19.87
C ASP A 174 7.35 -2.56 21.06
N PHE A 175 7.41 -1.83 22.19
CA PHE A 175 6.70 -2.17 23.43
C PHE A 175 5.17 -2.12 23.30
N VAL A 176 4.66 -1.49 22.24
CA VAL A 176 3.23 -1.28 22.02
C VAL A 176 2.56 -2.45 21.29
N PHE A 177 3.33 -3.30 20.59
CA PHE A 177 2.74 -4.42 19.83
C PHE A 177 2.08 -5.48 20.72
N ASP A 178 2.50 -5.61 21.97
CA ASP A 178 1.81 -6.44 22.96
C ASP A 178 0.42 -5.92 23.30
N ASP A 179 0.27 -4.59 23.44
CA ASP A 179 -1.02 -3.94 23.69
C ASP A 179 -1.94 -4.10 22.48
N ILE A 180 -1.44 -3.80 21.27
CA ILE A 180 -2.17 -3.97 20.02
C ILE A 180 -2.70 -5.41 19.90
N ALA A 181 -1.84 -6.42 20.10
CA ALA A 181 -2.26 -7.81 20.01
C ALA A 181 -3.31 -8.16 21.06
N ASN A 182 -3.18 -7.64 22.27
CA ASN A 182 -4.13 -7.86 23.35
C ASN A 182 -5.52 -7.31 23.03
N GLN A 183 -5.65 -6.18 22.33
CA GLN A 183 -6.95 -5.65 21.91
C GLN A 183 -7.76 -6.68 21.09
N PHE A 184 -7.09 -7.38 20.16
CA PHE A 184 -7.72 -8.46 19.39
C PHE A 184 -8.01 -9.69 20.24
N ILE A 185 -7.06 -10.10 21.08
CA ILE A 185 -7.19 -11.28 21.94
C ILE A 185 -8.36 -11.12 22.93
N TYR A 186 -8.56 -9.92 23.49
CA TYR A 186 -9.66 -9.66 24.43
C TYR A 186 -11.02 -9.70 23.73
N MET A 187 -11.15 -9.09 22.56
CA MET A 187 -12.40 -9.20 21.78
C MET A 187 -12.68 -10.64 21.33
N GLU A 188 -11.66 -11.38 20.90
CA GLU A 188 -11.79 -12.80 20.56
C GLU A 188 -12.22 -13.62 21.78
N LYS A 189 -11.69 -13.32 22.97
CA LYS A 189 -12.01 -14.02 24.22
C LYS A 189 -13.47 -13.79 24.66
N HIS A 190 -13.94 -12.55 24.60
CA HIS A 190 -15.23 -12.18 25.21
C HIS A 190 -16.38 -12.15 24.22
N ALA A 191 -16.16 -11.64 23.01
CA ALA A 191 -17.22 -11.42 22.03
C ALA A 191 -17.43 -12.61 21.09
N ARG A 192 -16.51 -13.58 21.02
CA ARG A 192 -16.67 -14.75 20.15
C ARG A 192 -17.70 -15.73 20.71
N ASP A 193 -18.70 -16.05 19.90
CA ASP A 193 -19.60 -17.16 20.17
C ASP A 193 -18.89 -18.51 19.91
N PRO A 194 -18.78 -19.40 20.91
CA PRO A 194 -18.11 -20.68 20.74
C PRO A 194 -18.81 -21.61 19.75
N LYS A 195 -20.12 -21.41 19.46
CA LYS A 195 -20.88 -22.29 18.56
C LYS A 195 -20.64 -21.97 17.09
N THR A 196 -20.80 -20.70 16.71
CA THR A 196 -20.69 -20.26 15.31
C THR A 196 -19.28 -19.78 14.95
N GLY A 197 -18.51 -19.35 15.95
CA GLY A 197 -17.23 -18.67 15.76
C GLY A 197 -17.35 -17.21 15.31
N LEU A 198 -18.57 -16.67 15.19
CA LEU A 198 -18.82 -15.25 14.92
C LEU A 198 -18.59 -14.42 16.19
N LEU A 199 -18.29 -13.13 16.03
CA LEU A 199 -18.11 -12.20 17.15
C LEU A 199 -19.30 -11.24 17.23
N TYR A 200 -19.83 -11.06 18.45
CA TYR A 200 -20.86 -10.07 18.73
C TYR A 200 -20.33 -8.65 18.50
N HIS A 201 -21.20 -7.73 18.07
CA HIS A 201 -20.82 -6.36 17.72
C HIS A 201 -20.06 -5.65 18.86
N GLY A 202 -20.50 -5.79 20.10
CA GLY A 202 -19.87 -5.14 21.24
C GLY A 202 -19.96 -5.96 22.51
N TRP A 203 -19.01 -5.69 23.41
CA TRP A 203 -18.90 -6.28 24.73
C TRP A 203 -18.79 -5.15 25.76
N ASP A 204 -19.66 -5.19 26.78
CA ASP A 204 -19.62 -4.31 27.95
C ASP A 204 -19.13 -5.12 29.16
N GLU A 205 -17.87 -4.88 29.57
CA GLU A 205 -17.26 -5.57 30.71
C GLU A 205 -18.07 -5.34 32.01
N SER A 206 -18.68 -4.16 32.15
CA SER A 206 -19.49 -3.80 33.32
C SER A 206 -20.90 -4.39 33.29
N LYS A 207 -21.37 -4.82 32.12
CA LYS A 207 -22.72 -5.36 31.85
C LYS A 207 -23.85 -4.37 32.22
N ALA A 208 -23.52 -3.09 32.35
CA ALA A 208 -24.43 -2.04 32.77
C ALA A 208 -25.36 -1.59 31.65
N GLN A 209 -24.94 -1.71 30.39
CA GLN A 209 -25.79 -1.41 29.24
C GLN A 209 -27.02 -2.34 29.18
N GLN A 210 -28.16 -1.82 28.71
CA GLN A 210 -29.39 -2.60 28.58
C GLN A 210 -29.28 -3.66 27.48
N TRP A 211 -28.54 -3.36 26.41
CA TRP A 211 -28.27 -4.34 25.34
C TRP A 211 -27.32 -5.46 25.77
N ALA A 212 -26.55 -5.28 26.85
CA ALA A 212 -25.53 -6.22 27.28
C ALA A 212 -26.16 -7.40 28.02
N ASP A 213 -25.87 -8.61 27.53
CA ASP A 213 -26.22 -9.85 28.21
C ASP A 213 -25.67 -9.88 29.64
N LYS A 214 -26.50 -10.27 30.60
CA LYS A 214 -26.15 -10.16 32.03
C LYS A 214 -25.13 -11.18 32.50
N THR A 215 -24.85 -12.21 31.70
CA THR A 215 -23.83 -13.20 32.01
C THR A 215 -22.51 -12.86 31.33
N THR A 216 -22.55 -12.54 30.04
CA THR A 216 -21.38 -12.41 29.16
C THR A 216 -20.96 -10.96 28.91
N GLY A 217 -21.90 -10.01 28.99
CA GLY A 217 -21.68 -8.60 28.60
C GLY A 217 -21.82 -8.35 27.10
N ASN A 218 -22.11 -9.38 26.29
CA ASN A 218 -22.18 -9.27 24.83
C ASN A 218 -23.49 -8.62 24.35
N SER A 219 -23.40 -7.95 23.19
CA SER A 219 -24.58 -7.52 22.43
C SER A 219 -25.27 -8.72 21.77
N PRO A 220 -26.54 -8.61 21.34
CA PRO A 220 -27.34 -9.80 21.06
C PRO A 220 -27.21 -10.34 19.62
N ASN A 221 -26.49 -9.68 18.70
CA ASN A 221 -26.42 -10.10 17.29
C ASN A 221 -25.00 -9.96 16.68
N PHE A 222 -24.74 -10.78 15.66
CA PHE A 222 -23.53 -10.75 14.84
C PHE A 222 -23.73 -9.83 13.62
N TRP A 223 -23.38 -8.56 13.79
CA TRP A 223 -23.50 -7.58 12.73
C TRP A 223 -22.35 -7.70 11.71
N GLY A 224 -22.70 -7.82 10.43
CA GLY A 224 -21.79 -8.10 9.33
C GLY A 224 -20.66 -7.07 9.22
N ARG A 225 -20.98 -5.77 9.26
CA ARG A 225 -19.95 -4.74 9.15
C ARG A 225 -19.00 -4.68 10.36
N ALA A 226 -19.49 -4.90 11.58
CA ALA A 226 -18.62 -4.97 12.75
C ALA A 226 -17.58 -6.11 12.63
N MET A 227 -18.02 -7.29 12.21
CA MET A 227 -17.12 -8.41 11.87
C MET A 227 -16.18 -8.06 10.71
N GLY A 228 -16.67 -7.32 9.72
CA GLY A 228 -15.87 -6.80 8.61
C GLY A 228 -14.72 -5.92 9.11
N TRP A 229 -14.99 -4.94 9.97
CA TRP A 229 -13.98 -4.08 10.57
C TRP A 229 -12.92 -4.87 11.32
N TYR A 230 -13.33 -5.84 12.13
CA TYR A 230 -12.39 -6.71 12.85
C TYR A 230 -11.44 -7.46 11.90
N GLY A 231 -11.98 -8.00 10.81
CA GLY A 231 -11.17 -8.66 9.77
C GLY A 231 -10.22 -7.72 9.05
N MET A 232 -10.66 -6.51 8.70
CA MET A 232 -9.81 -5.49 8.06
C MET A 232 -8.68 -5.05 8.99
N ALA A 233 -8.98 -4.86 10.27
CA ALA A 233 -8.02 -4.48 11.29
C ALA A 233 -6.90 -5.52 11.43
N LEU A 234 -7.23 -6.81 11.48
CA LEU A 234 -6.25 -7.89 11.58
C LEU A 234 -5.24 -7.87 10.43
N VAL A 235 -5.72 -7.80 9.17
CA VAL A 235 -4.82 -7.84 8.00
C VAL A 235 -4.01 -6.56 7.84
N ASP A 236 -4.51 -5.42 8.33
CA ASP A 236 -3.81 -4.14 8.27
C ASP A 236 -2.76 -4.00 9.37
N VAL A 237 -3.05 -4.46 10.59
CA VAL A 237 -2.07 -4.49 11.69
C VAL A 237 -0.90 -5.40 11.35
N LEU A 238 -1.17 -6.57 10.76
CA LEU A 238 -0.14 -7.54 10.38
C LEU A 238 0.87 -7.01 9.35
N ASP A 239 0.55 -5.93 8.60
CA ASP A 239 1.52 -5.29 7.70
C ASP A 239 2.65 -4.57 8.44
N TYR A 240 2.43 -4.15 9.68
CA TYR A 240 3.39 -3.42 10.52
C TYR A 240 3.86 -4.21 11.74
N PHE A 241 3.20 -5.33 12.04
CA PHE A 241 3.53 -6.16 13.19
C PHE A 241 4.88 -6.87 13.00
N PRO A 242 5.83 -6.79 13.95
CA PRO A 242 7.16 -7.35 13.77
C PRO A 242 7.09 -8.87 13.51
N ALA A 243 7.82 -9.33 12.50
CA ALA A 243 7.72 -10.71 11.99
C ALA A 243 7.97 -11.78 13.06
N GLU A 244 8.91 -11.51 13.98
CA GLU A 244 9.33 -12.42 15.05
C GLU A 244 8.62 -12.16 16.40
N HIS A 245 7.66 -11.23 16.46
CA HIS A 245 6.98 -10.93 17.71
C HIS A 245 6.12 -12.12 18.18
N PRO A 246 6.19 -12.56 19.45
CA PRO A 246 5.54 -13.79 19.93
C PRO A 246 4.04 -13.87 19.66
N LYS A 247 3.32 -12.75 19.84
CA LYS A 247 1.86 -12.67 19.61
C LYS A 247 1.42 -12.52 18.15
N ARG A 248 2.37 -12.44 17.20
CA ARG A 248 2.01 -12.37 15.77
C ARG A 248 1.24 -13.62 15.35
N LYS A 249 1.61 -14.77 15.90
CA LYS A 249 0.91 -16.04 15.66
C LYS A 249 -0.52 -15.99 16.17
N ASP A 250 -0.78 -15.39 17.33
CA ASP A 250 -2.13 -15.26 17.87
C ASP A 250 -3.05 -14.48 16.91
N LEU A 251 -2.58 -13.38 16.33
CA LEU A 251 -3.33 -12.60 15.35
C LEU A 251 -3.64 -13.40 14.07
N ILE A 252 -2.68 -14.18 13.58
CA ILE A 252 -2.87 -15.05 12.40
C ILE A 252 -3.87 -16.18 12.71
N ASP A 253 -3.80 -16.76 13.91
CA ASP A 253 -4.71 -17.83 14.34
C ASP A 253 -6.14 -17.27 14.52
N ILE A 254 -6.29 -16.05 15.07
CA ILE A 254 -7.57 -15.31 15.12
C ILE A 254 -8.10 -15.07 13.70
N LEU A 255 -7.30 -14.53 12.79
CA LEU A 255 -7.68 -14.29 11.40
C LEU A 255 -8.13 -15.58 10.69
N THR A 256 -7.46 -16.70 10.98
CA THR A 256 -7.83 -18.02 10.44
C THR A 256 -9.19 -18.47 10.95
N ARG A 257 -9.48 -18.32 12.25
CA ARG A 257 -10.79 -18.64 12.84
C ARG A 257 -11.89 -17.73 12.32
N LEU A 258 -11.62 -16.43 12.22
CA LEU A 258 -12.53 -15.45 11.60
C LEU A 258 -12.88 -15.87 10.16
N THR A 259 -11.86 -16.23 9.37
CA THR A 259 -12.04 -16.66 7.97
C THR A 259 -12.90 -17.92 7.86
N ALA A 260 -12.75 -18.86 8.80
CA ALA A 260 -13.60 -20.05 8.88
C ALA A 260 -15.06 -19.69 9.23
N ALA A 261 -15.27 -18.77 10.18
CA ALA A 261 -16.58 -18.31 10.60
C ALA A 261 -17.31 -17.56 9.47
N ILE A 262 -16.67 -16.60 8.79
CA ILE A 262 -17.30 -15.91 7.65
C ILE A 262 -17.61 -16.88 6.50
N LYS A 263 -16.78 -17.89 6.27
CA LYS A 263 -17.04 -18.91 5.24
C LYS A 263 -18.29 -19.72 5.55
N SER A 264 -18.55 -20.06 6.82
CA SER A 264 -19.69 -20.90 7.21
C SER A 264 -21.03 -20.20 7.02
N VAL A 265 -21.05 -18.86 7.03
CA VAL A 265 -22.24 -18.03 6.83
C VAL A 265 -22.29 -17.33 5.46
N GLN A 266 -21.40 -17.69 4.52
CA GLN A 266 -21.46 -17.19 3.14
C GLN A 266 -22.61 -17.89 2.40
N GLU A 267 -23.56 -17.12 1.87
CA GLU A 267 -24.71 -17.67 1.15
C GLU A 267 -24.26 -18.28 -0.19
N VAL A 268 -24.65 -19.53 -0.44
CA VAL A 268 -24.07 -20.37 -1.50
C VAL A 268 -24.40 -19.85 -2.91
N LYS A 269 -25.60 -19.32 -3.14
CA LYS A 269 -26.06 -18.91 -4.49
C LYS A 269 -25.50 -17.57 -4.93
N SER A 270 -25.48 -16.60 -4.03
CA SER A 270 -25.02 -15.23 -4.27
C SER A 270 -23.53 -15.05 -4.00
N GLY A 271 -22.96 -15.87 -3.09
CA GLY A 271 -21.62 -15.66 -2.55
C GLY A 271 -21.53 -14.52 -1.53
N LEU A 272 -22.67 -13.93 -1.13
CA LEU A 272 -22.74 -12.76 -0.26
C LEU A 272 -23.01 -13.12 1.20
N TRP A 273 -23.05 -12.10 2.05
CA TRP A 273 -23.32 -12.21 3.48
C TRP A 273 -24.48 -11.30 3.87
N TYR A 274 -25.26 -11.76 4.84
CA TYR A 274 -26.38 -11.00 5.40
C TYR A 274 -25.89 -9.93 6.40
N ASP A 275 -26.69 -8.88 6.61
CA ASP A 275 -26.39 -7.83 7.61
C ASP A 275 -26.33 -8.40 9.03
N VAL A 276 -27.26 -9.29 9.39
CA VAL A 276 -27.12 -10.14 10.58
C VAL A 276 -26.76 -11.55 10.13
N LEU A 277 -25.51 -11.92 10.38
CA LEU A 277 -24.81 -13.01 9.68
C LEU A 277 -25.44 -14.40 9.85
N ASP A 278 -25.95 -14.70 11.04
CA ASP A 278 -26.49 -16.02 11.40
C ASP A 278 -28.00 -16.16 11.15
N LYS A 279 -28.65 -15.14 10.57
CA LYS A 279 -30.12 -15.11 10.39
C LYS A 279 -30.54 -14.99 8.92
N PRO A 280 -30.14 -15.91 8.03
CA PRO A 280 -30.44 -15.82 6.59
C PRO A 280 -31.95 -15.89 6.28
N THR A 281 -32.75 -16.46 7.17
CA THR A 281 -34.23 -16.54 7.06
C THR A 281 -34.94 -15.50 7.92
N GLY A 282 -34.21 -14.57 8.55
CA GLY A 282 -34.78 -13.49 9.35
C GLY A 282 -35.58 -12.53 8.48
N LYS A 283 -36.78 -12.15 8.95
CA LYS A 283 -37.66 -11.25 8.19
C LYS A 283 -37.00 -9.88 8.03
N GLY A 284 -36.78 -9.48 6.79
CA GLY A 284 -36.17 -8.18 6.45
C GLY A 284 -34.65 -8.19 6.38
N ASN A 285 -33.99 -9.32 6.69
CA ASN A 285 -32.55 -9.44 6.47
C ASN A 285 -32.24 -9.33 4.97
N TYR A 286 -31.05 -8.85 4.67
CA TYR A 286 -30.61 -8.53 3.32
C TYR A 286 -29.11 -8.78 3.20
N HIS A 287 -28.65 -9.02 1.98
CA HIS A 287 -27.22 -9.04 1.72
C HIS A 287 -26.67 -7.61 1.86
N GLU A 288 -25.65 -7.45 2.69
CA GLU A 288 -25.11 -6.13 3.04
C GLU A 288 -23.79 -5.88 2.32
N ALA A 289 -23.74 -4.77 1.58
CA ALA A 289 -22.65 -4.50 0.65
C ALA A 289 -21.32 -4.21 1.35
N SER A 290 -21.33 -3.46 2.45
CA SER A 290 -20.09 -3.10 3.13
C SER A 290 -19.42 -4.33 3.76
N ALA A 291 -20.16 -5.17 4.47
CA ALA A 291 -19.70 -6.42 5.07
C ALA A 291 -19.11 -7.35 4.00
N ALA A 292 -19.82 -7.54 2.88
CA ALA A 292 -19.31 -8.35 1.78
C ALA A 292 -17.98 -7.81 1.23
N CYS A 293 -17.87 -6.50 1.01
CA CYS A 293 -16.62 -5.88 0.57
C CYS A 293 -15.49 -6.08 1.59
N MET A 294 -15.77 -5.87 2.88
CA MET A 294 -14.78 -6.04 3.95
C MET A 294 -14.27 -7.48 4.06
N PHE A 295 -15.15 -8.47 3.97
CA PHE A 295 -14.74 -9.88 3.97
C PHE A 295 -13.91 -10.25 2.73
N VAL A 296 -14.28 -9.74 1.56
CA VAL A 296 -13.47 -9.91 0.34
C VAL A 296 -12.08 -9.30 0.54
N TYR A 297 -12.00 -8.07 1.06
CA TYR A 297 -10.72 -7.41 1.36
C TYR A 297 -9.88 -8.22 2.34
N THR A 298 -10.45 -8.60 3.50
CA THR A 298 -9.76 -9.38 4.54
C THR A 298 -9.18 -10.67 3.98
N VAL A 299 -9.98 -11.46 3.25
CA VAL A 299 -9.51 -12.75 2.72
C VAL A 299 -8.51 -12.56 1.58
N SER A 300 -8.78 -11.66 0.64
CA SER A 300 -7.88 -11.45 -0.51
C SER A 300 -6.52 -10.89 -0.08
N LYS A 301 -6.50 -9.87 0.79
CA LYS A 301 -5.26 -9.33 1.37
C LYS A 301 -4.54 -10.37 2.22
N GLY A 302 -5.26 -11.09 3.08
CA GLY A 302 -4.69 -12.16 3.92
C GLY A 302 -4.00 -13.24 3.09
N VAL A 303 -4.57 -13.63 1.94
CA VAL A 303 -3.93 -14.57 1.01
C VAL A 303 -2.73 -13.93 0.31
N ARG A 304 -2.86 -12.71 -0.22
CA ARG A 304 -1.77 -12.02 -0.94
C ARG A 304 -0.53 -11.84 -0.06
N LYS A 305 -0.74 -11.50 1.21
CA LYS A 305 0.31 -11.29 2.20
C LYS A 305 0.81 -12.58 2.87
N GLY A 306 0.19 -13.73 2.57
CA GLY A 306 0.59 -15.03 3.12
C GLY A 306 0.16 -15.28 4.57
N TYR A 307 -0.74 -14.46 5.12
CA TYR A 307 -1.35 -14.68 6.44
C TYR A 307 -2.38 -15.80 6.41
N LEU A 308 -3.02 -15.99 5.26
CA LEU A 308 -3.98 -17.06 4.98
C LEU A 308 -3.46 -17.97 3.85
N PRO A 309 -3.80 -19.27 3.86
CA PRO A 309 -3.44 -20.16 2.77
C PRO A 309 -4.20 -19.81 1.48
N ALA A 310 -3.60 -20.11 0.33
CA ALA A 310 -4.23 -19.88 -0.98
C ALA A 310 -5.61 -20.57 -1.15
N SER A 311 -5.89 -21.64 -0.38
CA SER A 311 -7.18 -22.33 -0.35
C SER A 311 -8.33 -21.48 0.23
N ALA A 312 -8.04 -20.36 0.91
CA ALA A 312 -9.04 -19.41 1.37
C ALA A 312 -9.52 -18.46 0.24
N PHE A 313 -8.72 -18.25 -0.80
CA PHE A 313 -9.01 -17.29 -1.88
C PHE A 313 -10.37 -17.48 -2.58
N PRO A 314 -10.88 -18.71 -2.78
CA PRO A 314 -12.23 -18.92 -3.35
C PRO A 314 -13.36 -18.24 -2.56
N ILE A 315 -13.20 -17.97 -1.27
CA ILE A 315 -14.18 -17.22 -0.46
C ILE A 315 -14.30 -15.79 -1.02
N ALA A 316 -13.15 -15.13 -1.22
CA ALA A 316 -13.08 -13.78 -1.78
C ALA A 316 -13.56 -13.73 -3.23
N GLN A 317 -13.20 -14.72 -4.07
CA GLN A 317 -13.66 -14.77 -5.46
C GLN A 317 -15.19 -14.85 -5.57
N LYS A 318 -15.83 -15.71 -4.76
CA LYS A 318 -17.30 -15.82 -4.71
C LYS A 318 -17.95 -14.54 -4.21
N GLY A 319 -17.42 -13.97 -3.13
CA GLY A 319 -17.90 -12.69 -2.58
C GLY A 319 -17.79 -11.56 -3.59
N TYR A 320 -16.65 -11.44 -4.27
CA TYR A 320 -16.42 -10.41 -5.26
C TYR A 320 -17.35 -10.54 -6.47
N ALA A 321 -17.59 -11.76 -6.96
CA ALA A 321 -18.56 -12.02 -8.01
C ALA A 321 -19.98 -11.62 -7.58
N GLY A 322 -20.38 -11.95 -6.34
CA GLY A 322 -21.64 -11.53 -5.74
C GLY A 322 -21.78 -10.01 -5.67
N ILE A 323 -20.74 -9.31 -5.21
CA ILE A 323 -20.74 -7.83 -5.10
C ILE A 323 -20.95 -7.21 -6.47
N ASN A 324 -20.19 -7.64 -7.48
CA ASN A 324 -20.29 -7.13 -8.85
C ASN A 324 -21.68 -7.33 -9.45
N LYS A 325 -22.32 -8.47 -9.14
CA LYS A 325 -23.64 -8.80 -9.66
C LYS A 325 -24.77 -8.06 -8.94
N GLU A 326 -24.71 -7.98 -7.62
CA GLU A 326 -25.82 -7.51 -6.80
C GLU A 326 -25.77 -6.00 -6.55
N PHE A 327 -24.58 -5.43 -6.29
CA PHE A 327 -24.47 -4.09 -5.71
C PHE A 327 -23.93 -3.02 -6.65
N ILE A 328 -23.28 -3.38 -7.75
CA ILE A 328 -22.66 -2.42 -8.66
C ILE A 328 -23.66 -1.99 -9.74
N GLU A 329 -23.86 -0.68 -9.85
CA GLU A 329 -24.71 -0.08 -10.89
C GLU A 329 -23.92 0.94 -11.73
N VAL A 330 -24.14 0.97 -13.04
CA VAL A 330 -23.50 1.97 -13.91
C VAL A 330 -24.08 3.34 -13.59
N ARG A 331 -23.22 4.30 -13.22
CA ARG A 331 -23.61 5.70 -12.99
C ARG A 331 -23.41 6.56 -14.23
N GLY A 332 -22.39 6.25 -15.03
CA GLY A 332 -22.02 6.99 -16.23
C GLY A 332 -20.68 6.50 -16.79
N PRO A 333 -20.13 7.15 -17.84
CA PRO A 333 -18.83 6.78 -18.38
C PRO A 333 -17.75 6.77 -17.30
N GLY A 334 -17.12 5.62 -17.06
CA GLY A 334 -16.07 5.45 -16.06
C GLY A 334 -16.51 5.58 -14.60
N LYS A 335 -17.82 5.55 -14.29
CA LYS A 335 -18.34 5.73 -12.93
C LYS A 335 -19.39 4.68 -12.58
N VAL A 336 -19.41 4.26 -11.32
CA VAL A 336 -20.34 3.25 -10.80
C VAL A 336 -20.91 3.68 -9.44
N ASN A 337 -22.10 3.21 -9.11
CA ASN A 337 -22.67 3.29 -7.77
C ASN A 337 -22.50 1.95 -7.04
N LEU A 338 -22.43 2.02 -5.72
CA LEU A 338 -22.58 0.87 -4.81
C LEU A 338 -23.89 1.03 -4.04
N LYS A 339 -24.87 0.17 -4.28
CA LYS A 339 -26.09 0.10 -3.47
C LYS A 339 -25.94 -0.92 -2.32
N GLY A 340 -26.93 -0.95 -1.43
CA GLY A 340 -27.02 -2.03 -0.43
C GLY A 340 -26.15 -1.83 0.81
N THR A 341 -25.69 -0.60 1.09
CA THR A 341 -24.90 -0.32 2.30
C THR A 341 -25.75 0.26 3.42
N VAL A 342 -25.70 -0.31 4.62
CA VAL A 342 -26.38 0.29 5.79
C VAL A 342 -25.66 1.54 6.29
N SER A 343 -26.38 2.64 6.49
CA SER A 343 -25.79 3.95 6.78
C SER A 343 -25.12 4.04 8.14
N VAL A 344 -25.71 3.42 9.16
CA VAL A 344 -25.18 3.41 10.52
C VAL A 344 -25.82 2.28 11.32
N SER A 345 -25.06 1.69 12.24
CA SER A 345 -25.61 0.91 13.33
C SER A 345 -24.72 1.13 14.56
N GLY A 346 -25.27 0.97 15.75
CA GLY A 346 -24.52 1.16 17.00
C GLY A 346 -25.28 0.62 18.20
N LEU A 347 -24.68 0.74 19.38
CA LEU A 347 -25.25 0.25 20.62
C LEU A 347 -25.43 1.40 21.63
N GLY A 348 -26.46 1.32 22.47
CA GLY A 348 -26.78 2.34 23.48
C GLY A 348 -27.06 3.73 22.89
N GLY A 349 -26.64 4.78 23.60
CA GLY A 349 -26.83 6.18 23.17
C GLY A 349 -28.24 6.72 23.37
N ASN A 350 -28.54 7.87 22.74
CA ASN A 350 -29.85 8.52 22.76
C ASN A 350 -30.22 9.03 21.35
N PRO A 351 -31.30 8.56 20.71
CA PRO A 351 -32.23 7.53 21.19
C PRO A 351 -31.53 6.19 21.44
N TYR A 352 -32.06 5.41 22.38
CA TYR A 352 -31.42 4.16 22.81
C TYR A 352 -31.45 3.11 21.69
N ARG A 353 -30.29 2.50 21.44
CA ARG A 353 -30.11 1.42 20.46
C ARG A 353 -29.86 0.13 21.24
N ASP A 354 -30.85 -0.74 21.26
CA ASP A 354 -30.85 -1.98 22.06
C ASP A 354 -30.03 -3.12 21.41
N GLY A 355 -29.54 -2.91 20.19
CA GLY A 355 -28.80 -3.94 19.45
C GLY A 355 -29.65 -5.14 19.02
N SER A 356 -30.98 -5.09 19.18
CA SER A 356 -31.91 -6.15 18.76
C SER A 356 -31.84 -6.41 17.25
N TYR A 357 -32.41 -7.53 16.81
CA TYR A 357 -32.47 -7.83 15.38
C TYR A 357 -33.28 -6.75 14.64
N GLU A 358 -34.41 -6.36 15.23
CA GLU A 358 -35.31 -5.30 14.76
C GLU A 358 -34.61 -3.95 14.69
N TYR A 359 -33.69 -3.66 15.62
CA TYR A 359 -32.83 -2.49 15.56
C TYR A 359 -31.98 -2.48 14.28
N TYR A 360 -31.24 -3.55 13.98
CA TYR A 360 -30.41 -3.58 12.76
C TYR A 360 -31.28 -3.49 11.50
N MET A 361 -32.42 -4.19 11.46
CA MET A 361 -33.29 -4.19 10.28
C MET A 361 -34.02 -2.87 10.01
N ARG A 362 -34.08 -1.95 10.99
CA ARG A 362 -34.71 -0.62 10.80
C ARG A 362 -33.73 0.42 10.27
N GLU A 363 -32.42 0.16 10.35
CA GLU A 363 -31.42 1.11 9.89
C GLU A 363 -31.47 1.27 8.38
N LYS A 364 -31.16 2.48 7.90
CA LYS A 364 -31.35 2.82 6.50
C LYS A 364 -30.27 2.19 5.64
N VAL A 365 -30.68 1.57 4.55
CA VAL A 365 -29.77 1.10 3.49
C VAL A 365 -29.76 2.15 2.39
N ILE A 366 -28.56 2.62 2.03
CA ILE A 366 -28.37 3.71 1.07
C ILE A 366 -27.34 3.34 -0.01
N THR A 367 -27.32 4.16 -1.05
CA THR A 367 -26.35 4.07 -2.15
C THR A 367 -25.18 5.02 -1.88
N ASN A 368 -23.96 4.55 -2.17
CA ASN A 368 -22.70 5.27 -1.99
C ASN A 368 -22.47 5.77 -0.56
N ASP A 369 -22.85 4.98 0.45
CA ASP A 369 -22.38 5.23 1.81
C ASP A 369 -20.84 5.13 1.85
N PRO A 370 -20.15 6.08 2.50
CA PRO A 370 -18.68 6.14 2.50
C PRO A 370 -18.01 4.87 3.04
N LYS A 371 -18.62 4.18 4.01
CA LYS A 371 -18.07 2.94 4.60
C LYS A 371 -18.04 1.82 3.57
N GLY A 372 -19.14 1.69 2.82
CA GLY A 372 -19.30 0.69 1.77
C GLY A 372 -18.40 0.98 0.58
N VAL A 373 -18.36 2.22 0.09
CA VAL A 373 -17.52 2.57 -1.08
C VAL A 373 -16.03 2.48 -0.77
N GLY A 374 -15.59 2.90 0.42
CA GLY A 374 -14.22 2.72 0.86
C GLY A 374 -13.84 1.24 0.93
N ALA A 375 -14.68 0.41 1.54
CA ALA A 375 -14.50 -1.04 1.56
C ALA A 375 -14.49 -1.67 0.15
N LEU A 376 -15.34 -1.21 -0.77
CA LEU A 376 -15.36 -1.68 -2.16
C LEU A 376 -14.06 -1.35 -2.89
N ILE A 377 -13.54 -0.12 -2.73
CA ILE A 377 -12.29 0.29 -3.37
C ILE A 377 -11.15 -0.60 -2.88
N LEU A 378 -11.03 -0.79 -1.56
CA LEU A 378 -10.03 -1.66 -0.95
C LEU A 378 -10.15 -3.10 -1.46
N ALA A 379 -11.35 -3.69 -1.43
CA ALA A 379 -11.60 -5.05 -1.90
C ALA A 379 -11.29 -5.20 -3.39
N SER A 380 -11.71 -4.25 -4.22
CA SER A 380 -11.48 -4.29 -5.66
C SER A 380 -10.00 -4.16 -5.99
N ASN A 381 -9.26 -3.29 -5.29
CA ASN A 381 -7.82 -3.15 -5.49
C ASN A 381 -7.08 -4.46 -5.18
N GLU A 382 -7.43 -5.13 -4.08
CA GLU A 382 -6.86 -6.45 -3.75
C GLU A 382 -7.18 -7.52 -4.80
N MET A 383 -8.42 -7.55 -5.31
CA MET A 383 -8.82 -8.49 -6.37
C MET A 383 -8.12 -8.21 -7.71
N GLU A 384 -7.90 -6.94 -8.05
CA GLU A 384 -7.16 -6.50 -9.23
C GLU A 384 -5.66 -6.85 -9.12
N LEU A 385 -5.06 -6.67 -7.94
CA LEU A 385 -3.69 -7.12 -7.64
C LEU A 385 -3.56 -8.64 -7.73
N ALA A 386 -4.56 -9.39 -7.27
CA ALA A 386 -4.59 -10.85 -7.35
C ALA A 386 -4.73 -11.37 -8.79
N ALA A 387 -5.45 -10.64 -9.65
CA ALA A 387 -5.59 -10.97 -11.07
C ALA A 387 -4.31 -10.74 -11.89
N THR A 388 -3.35 -9.96 -11.36
CA THR A 388 -2.09 -9.68 -12.05
C THR A 388 -1.20 -10.95 -12.12
N PRO A 389 -0.70 -11.34 -13.31
CA PRO A 389 0.15 -12.52 -13.47
C PRO A 389 1.39 -12.49 -12.56
N LYS A 390 1.58 -13.56 -11.76
CA LYS A 390 2.70 -13.68 -10.81
C LYS A 390 3.93 -14.33 -11.45
N THR A 391 4.46 -13.71 -12.51
CA THR A 391 5.57 -14.25 -13.32
C THR A 391 6.89 -14.39 -12.56
N GLY A 392 7.05 -13.68 -11.44
CA GLY A 392 8.22 -13.71 -10.55
C GLY A 392 8.01 -14.48 -9.26
N LYS A 393 6.94 -15.30 -9.16
CA LYS A 393 6.71 -16.12 -7.96
C LYS A 393 7.94 -17.02 -7.67
N GLY A 394 8.53 -16.85 -6.50
CA GLY A 394 9.73 -17.61 -6.07
C GLY A 394 11.07 -17.00 -6.48
N VAL A 395 11.04 -15.84 -7.15
CA VAL A 395 12.21 -14.98 -7.39
C VAL A 395 12.44 -14.11 -6.17
N ARG A 396 13.70 -14.03 -5.72
CA ARG A 396 14.13 -13.22 -4.58
C ARG A 396 15.04 -12.10 -5.06
N VAL A 397 14.64 -10.87 -4.77
CA VAL A 397 15.31 -9.65 -5.20
C VAL A 397 15.94 -8.99 -3.98
N ALA A 398 17.26 -8.82 -4.02
CA ALA A 398 18.02 -8.09 -3.03
C ALA A 398 18.28 -6.67 -3.52
N LEU A 399 18.01 -5.70 -2.67
CA LEU A 399 18.56 -4.36 -2.79
C LEU A 399 19.79 -4.26 -1.88
N ASP A 400 20.86 -3.69 -2.42
CA ASP A 400 22.05 -3.38 -1.66
C ASP A 400 21.79 -2.30 -0.60
N SER A 401 22.35 -2.52 0.58
CA SER A 401 22.46 -1.53 1.65
C SER A 401 23.84 -1.68 2.34
N TYR A 402 24.85 -2.12 1.56
CA TYR A 402 26.21 -2.32 2.05
C TYR A 402 27.15 -1.32 1.40
N PHE A 403 27.11 -1.21 0.06
CA PHE A 403 27.86 -0.22 -0.71
C PHE A 403 27.16 1.14 -0.69
N ASN A 404 25.84 1.18 -0.78
CA ASN A 404 25.04 2.36 -0.44
C ASN A 404 24.50 2.20 0.98
N ASN A 405 25.01 2.97 1.93
CA ASN A 405 24.68 2.83 3.35
C ASN A 405 24.61 4.20 4.04
N GLU A 406 23.97 5.14 3.35
CA GLU A 406 23.75 6.48 3.87
C GLU A 406 22.80 6.48 5.07
N VAL A 407 23.01 7.41 6.00
CA VAL A 407 22.16 7.57 7.19
C VAL A 407 21.72 9.02 7.37
N HIS A 408 20.45 9.23 7.75
CA HIS A 408 19.93 10.54 8.13
C HIS A 408 19.45 10.57 9.58
N LYS A 409 19.14 11.77 10.07
CA LYS A 409 18.42 11.94 11.33
C LYS A 409 16.92 11.93 11.08
N GLU A 410 16.25 10.85 11.49
CA GLU A 410 14.81 10.67 11.29
C GLU A 410 14.03 11.53 12.29
N PRO A 411 13.22 12.51 11.85
CA PRO A 411 12.49 13.38 12.77
C PRO A 411 11.52 12.65 13.71
N ALA A 412 10.91 11.54 13.27
CA ALA A 412 9.96 10.80 14.08
C ALA A 412 10.60 10.06 15.26
N THR A 413 11.87 9.65 15.15
CA THR A 413 12.58 8.87 16.17
C THR A 413 13.74 9.62 16.83
N GLY A 414 14.29 10.63 16.14
CA GLY A 414 15.55 11.29 16.49
C GLY A 414 16.80 10.45 16.23
N ASN A 415 16.64 9.20 15.76
CA ASN A 415 17.72 8.26 15.56
C ASN A 415 18.45 8.51 14.23
N SER A 416 19.67 7.98 14.13
CA SER A 416 20.34 7.82 12.83
C SER A 416 19.76 6.57 12.17
N GLU A 417 19.10 6.72 11.04
CA GLU A 417 18.47 5.61 10.31
C GLU A 417 18.98 5.56 8.87
N PRO A 418 19.06 4.36 8.24
CA PRO A 418 19.34 4.25 6.82
C PRO A 418 18.38 5.11 6.00
N PHE A 419 18.87 5.75 4.95
CA PHE A 419 18.05 6.51 3.99
C PHE A 419 18.62 6.38 2.59
N HIS A 420 17.85 6.82 1.59
CA HIS A 420 18.20 6.85 0.17
C HIS A 420 18.08 5.46 -0.50
N TYR A 421 17.22 5.38 -1.51
CA TYR A 421 16.94 4.19 -2.33
C TYR A 421 16.39 2.97 -1.60
N LEU A 422 15.79 3.10 -0.42
CA LEU A 422 15.27 1.94 0.34
C LEU A 422 13.93 1.43 -0.20
N TRP A 423 13.68 0.12 -0.08
CA TRP A 423 12.43 -0.51 -0.54
C TRP A 423 11.18 0.07 0.12
N GLU A 424 11.26 0.39 1.41
CA GLU A 424 10.15 0.85 2.24
C GLU A 424 10.02 2.37 2.31
N GLU A 425 11.00 3.10 1.77
CA GLU A 425 11.04 4.55 1.79
C GLU A 425 10.08 5.12 0.73
N ARG A 426 9.20 6.01 1.17
CA ARG A 426 8.08 6.55 0.38
C ARG A 426 8.24 8.01 0.00
N ASP A 427 9.26 8.68 0.52
CA ASP A 427 9.56 10.05 0.14
C ASP A 427 10.13 10.07 -1.29
N ASN A 428 10.63 11.21 -1.73
CA ASN A 428 11.17 11.31 -3.08
C ASN A 428 12.33 10.35 -3.32
N ASN A 429 13.15 10.03 -2.31
CA ASN A 429 14.44 9.35 -2.41
C ASN A 429 14.33 7.81 -2.45
N GLY A 430 13.19 7.27 -2.03
CA GLY A 430 12.99 5.83 -1.89
C GLY A 430 12.60 5.05 -3.14
N TYR A 431 12.51 3.73 -2.97
CA TYR A 431 12.16 2.74 -3.99
C TYR A 431 10.80 2.04 -3.76
N ASP A 432 9.90 2.59 -2.94
CA ASP A 432 8.56 1.99 -2.70
C ASP A 432 7.81 1.65 -4.01
N PHE A 433 7.81 2.52 -5.01
CA PHE A 433 7.16 2.21 -6.30
C PHE A 433 7.89 1.14 -7.13
N LEU A 434 9.23 1.07 -7.07
CA LEU A 434 10.00 0.00 -7.70
C LEU A 434 9.78 -1.34 -6.97
N ALA A 435 9.73 -1.32 -5.64
CA ALA A 435 9.36 -2.46 -4.80
C ALA A 435 7.98 -3.00 -5.19
N GLN A 436 7.02 -2.09 -5.40
CA GLN A 436 5.70 -2.46 -5.89
C GLN A 436 5.74 -3.10 -7.28
N ALA A 437 6.52 -2.55 -8.22
CA ALA A 437 6.68 -3.14 -9.55
C ALA A 437 7.18 -4.60 -9.48
N PHE A 438 8.12 -4.92 -8.59
CA PHE A 438 8.58 -6.29 -8.36
C PHE A 438 7.54 -7.17 -7.65
N THR A 439 6.97 -6.72 -6.54
CA THR A 439 6.02 -7.51 -5.75
C THR A 439 4.73 -7.81 -6.52
N GLN A 440 4.32 -6.95 -7.46
CA GLN A 440 3.20 -7.21 -8.36
C GLN A 440 3.47 -8.42 -9.28
N THR A 441 4.73 -8.68 -9.66
CA THR A 441 5.13 -9.91 -10.35
C THR A 441 5.13 -11.14 -9.44
N GLY A 442 4.97 -10.97 -8.12
CA GLY A 442 5.04 -12.06 -7.14
C GLY A 442 6.46 -12.36 -6.63
N ALA A 443 7.44 -11.54 -6.97
CA ALA A 443 8.78 -11.63 -6.41
C ALA A 443 8.79 -11.22 -4.92
N SER A 444 9.71 -11.80 -4.15
CA SER A 444 9.97 -11.42 -2.76
C SER A 444 11.16 -10.48 -2.69
N LEU A 445 11.06 -9.45 -1.84
CA LEU A 445 12.09 -8.44 -1.67
C LEU A 445 12.78 -8.58 -0.33
N PHE A 446 14.05 -8.23 -0.28
CA PHE A 446 14.80 -8.05 0.95
C PHE A 446 15.95 -7.06 0.73
N THR A 447 16.46 -6.51 1.83
CA THR A 447 17.60 -5.60 1.86
C THR A 447 18.86 -6.36 2.31
N ARG A 448 20.00 -6.03 1.71
CA ARG A 448 21.28 -6.67 1.97
C ARG A 448 22.24 -5.71 2.65
N HIS A 449 22.39 -5.88 3.96
CA HIS A 449 23.32 -5.08 4.78
C HIS A 449 24.74 -5.65 4.89
N ASN A 450 24.95 -6.90 4.45
CA ASN A 450 26.25 -7.56 4.53
C ASN A 450 26.95 -7.54 3.17
N ALA A 451 28.29 -7.47 3.20
CA ALA A 451 29.15 -7.61 2.03
C ALA A 451 28.75 -8.81 1.15
N PRO A 452 28.68 -8.67 -0.17
CA PRO A 452 28.31 -9.78 -1.05
C PRO A 452 29.40 -10.85 -1.07
N ASP A 453 29.01 -12.09 -0.76
CA ASP A 453 29.88 -13.27 -0.78
C ASP A 453 29.13 -14.49 -1.34
N ALA A 454 29.85 -15.59 -1.56
CA ALA A 454 29.27 -16.82 -2.09
C ALA A 454 28.18 -17.43 -1.17
N ALA A 455 28.32 -17.28 0.16
CA ALA A 455 27.40 -17.85 1.12
C ALA A 455 26.05 -17.13 1.15
N ASN A 456 26.06 -15.82 0.92
CA ASN A 456 24.87 -14.97 1.02
C ASN A 456 24.24 -14.67 -0.35
N LEU A 457 24.98 -14.72 -1.45
CA LEU A 457 24.45 -14.57 -2.82
C LEU A 457 23.67 -15.81 -3.30
N LYS A 458 23.94 -17.00 -2.76
CA LYS A 458 23.17 -18.23 -3.09
C LYS A 458 21.67 -18.11 -2.81
N TRP A 459 21.29 -17.17 -1.94
CA TRP A 459 19.91 -16.88 -1.59
C TRP A 459 19.31 -15.68 -2.35
N THR A 460 19.99 -15.21 -3.39
CA THR A 460 19.58 -14.08 -4.22
C THR A 460 19.43 -14.53 -5.66
N ASP A 461 18.32 -14.16 -6.31
CA ASP A 461 18.11 -14.41 -7.73
C ASP A 461 18.40 -13.14 -8.55
N ILE A 462 18.05 -11.96 -8.02
CA ILE A 462 18.34 -10.64 -8.60
C ILE A 462 18.99 -9.76 -7.53
N TYR A 463 20.12 -9.11 -7.82
CA TYR A 463 20.83 -8.22 -6.89
C TYR A 463 21.01 -6.83 -7.51
N LEU A 464 20.48 -5.81 -6.85
CA LEU A 464 20.61 -4.40 -7.24
C LEU A 464 21.66 -3.75 -6.37
N ILE A 465 22.73 -3.26 -7.00
CA ILE A 465 23.67 -2.31 -6.39
C ILE A 465 23.32 -0.94 -6.98
N VAL A 466 23.03 0.00 -6.10
CA VAL A 466 22.65 1.37 -6.42
C VAL A 466 23.65 2.31 -5.78
N ASP A 467 24.05 3.35 -6.51
CA ASP A 467 24.72 4.54 -6.00
C ASP A 467 25.73 4.30 -4.85
N PRO A 468 26.83 3.53 -5.08
CA PRO A 468 27.80 3.25 -4.02
C PRO A 468 28.35 4.53 -3.40
N ASP A 469 28.39 4.58 -2.07
CA ASP A 469 28.69 5.80 -1.32
C ASP A 469 30.10 6.31 -1.60
N THR A 470 30.21 7.62 -1.75
CA THR A 470 31.48 8.33 -1.66
C THR A 470 31.81 8.70 -0.21
N GLU A 471 33.05 9.14 0.04
CA GLU A 471 33.44 9.71 1.34
C GLU A 471 32.67 11.00 1.70
N LYS A 472 31.99 11.62 0.72
CA LYS A 472 31.13 12.80 0.91
C LYS A 472 29.77 12.42 1.51
N GLU A 473 29.19 11.30 1.12
CA GLU A 473 27.93 10.80 1.70
C GLU A 473 28.17 10.05 3.02
N SER A 474 29.14 9.13 3.02
CA SER A 474 29.42 8.26 4.15
C SER A 474 30.86 8.46 4.64
N PRO A 475 31.11 8.79 5.92
CA PRO A 475 32.48 9.01 6.42
C PRO A 475 33.41 7.78 6.34
N LYS A 476 32.83 6.59 6.20
CA LYS A 476 33.53 5.30 6.04
C LYS A 476 32.75 4.44 5.04
N PRO A 477 32.81 4.76 3.74
CA PRO A 477 32.08 4.01 2.73
C PRO A 477 32.67 2.59 2.61
N ASN A 478 31.82 1.61 2.31
CA ASN A 478 32.31 0.28 1.96
C ASN A 478 32.59 0.25 0.46
N PHE A 479 33.86 0.24 0.07
CA PHE A 479 34.20 0.16 -1.35
C PHE A 479 34.02 -1.24 -1.90
N VAL A 480 33.78 -1.34 -3.20
CA VAL A 480 33.82 -2.62 -3.91
C VAL A 480 35.27 -3.12 -3.91
N GLU A 481 35.48 -4.37 -3.52
CA GLU A 481 36.83 -4.96 -3.42
C GLU A 481 36.95 -6.14 -4.39
N PRO A 482 38.18 -6.57 -4.76
CA PRO A 482 38.37 -7.71 -5.66
C PRO A 482 37.66 -9.00 -5.22
N ALA A 483 37.54 -9.22 -3.90
CA ALA A 483 36.80 -10.35 -3.35
C ALA A 483 35.29 -10.27 -3.64
N HIS A 484 34.69 -9.07 -3.49
CA HIS A 484 33.30 -8.80 -3.85
C HIS A 484 33.07 -9.03 -5.34
N THR A 485 33.94 -8.47 -6.19
CA THR A 485 33.87 -8.63 -7.65
C THR A 485 33.93 -10.09 -8.06
N LYS A 486 34.85 -10.86 -7.47
CA LYS A 486 34.95 -12.30 -7.73
C LYS A 486 33.66 -13.03 -7.33
N ALA A 487 33.14 -12.78 -6.13
CA ALA A 487 31.93 -13.45 -5.64
C ALA A 487 30.70 -13.14 -6.51
N ILE A 488 30.53 -11.86 -6.89
CA ILE A 488 29.44 -11.43 -7.77
C ILE A 488 29.61 -12.05 -9.16
N ALA A 489 30.81 -12.01 -9.76
CA ALA A 489 31.06 -12.59 -11.08
C ALA A 489 30.80 -14.09 -11.12
N ASP A 490 31.26 -14.85 -10.10
CA ASP A 490 30.99 -16.29 -9.97
C ASP A 490 29.46 -16.56 -9.86
N TRP A 491 28.74 -15.75 -9.08
CA TRP A 491 27.29 -15.85 -8.92
C TRP A 491 26.51 -15.51 -10.21
N VAL A 492 26.89 -14.44 -10.93
CA VAL A 492 26.31 -14.11 -12.24
C VAL A 492 26.60 -15.25 -13.22
N ASN A 493 27.83 -15.75 -13.28
CA ASN A 493 28.18 -16.88 -14.15
C ASN A 493 27.29 -18.12 -13.90
N ALA A 494 26.90 -18.34 -12.64
CA ALA A 494 26.01 -19.42 -12.24
C ALA A 494 24.52 -19.18 -12.57
N GLY A 495 24.12 -17.97 -12.98
CA GLY A 495 22.74 -17.64 -13.37
C GLY A 495 22.14 -16.43 -12.64
N GLY A 496 22.89 -15.75 -11.78
CA GLY A 496 22.45 -14.53 -11.11
C GLY A 496 22.13 -13.38 -12.08
N VAL A 497 21.21 -12.51 -11.68
CA VAL A 497 20.87 -11.29 -12.41
C VAL A 497 21.37 -10.06 -11.65
N LEU A 498 22.44 -9.45 -12.14
CA LEU A 498 23.02 -8.26 -11.53
C LEU A 498 22.46 -6.98 -12.16
N VAL A 499 22.12 -6.03 -11.30
CA VAL A 499 21.70 -4.68 -11.69
C VAL A 499 22.70 -3.70 -11.07
N LEU A 500 23.30 -2.87 -11.93
CA LEU A 500 24.22 -1.81 -11.55
C LEU A 500 23.56 -0.48 -11.88
N LEU A 501 23.09 0.23 -10.86
CA LEU A 501 22.56 1.58 -11.00
C LEU A 501 23.67 2.53 -10.53
N GLY A 502 24.42 3.08 -11.49
CA GLY A 502 25.35 4.17 -11.18
C GLY A 502 24.59 5.48 -11.00
N ASN A 503 25.33 6.57 -10.98
CA ASN A 503 24.79 7.92 -10.92
C ASN A 503 25.55 8.82 -11.90
N ASP A 504 25.41 10.13 -11.83
CA ASP A 504 26.27 11.06 -12.54
C ASP A 504 27.50 11.48 -11.72
N ALA A 505 28.42 12.21 -12.37
CA ALA A 505 29.72 12.58 -11.83
C ALA A 505 29.64 13.22 -10.42
N GLY A 506 30.28 12.60 -9.43
CA GLY A 506 30.41 13.12 -8.07
C GLY A 506 29.28 12.77 -7.10
N ASN A 507 28.34 11.93 -7.52
CA ASN A 507 27.26 11.39 -6.68
C ASN A 507 27.36 9.89 -6.41
N ALA A 508 28.28 9.18 -7.09
CA ALA A 508 28.59 7.78 -6.83
C ALA A 508 30.11 7.57 -6.77
N GLU A 509 30.54 6.54 -6.02
CA GLU A 509 31.90 6.04 -6.06
C GLU A 509 32.12 5.22 -7.33
N PHE A 510 32.87 5.77 -8.29
CA PHE A 510 33.09 5.12 -9.57
C PHE A 510 34.37 4.29 -9.65
N THR A 511 35.40 4.58 -8.85
CA THR A 511 36.72 3.94 -9.04
C THR A 511 36.65 2.44 -8.80
N HIS A 512 36.00 2.02 -7.72
CA HIS A 512 35.87 0.60 -7.39
C HIS A 512 34.63 0.00 -8.06
N PHE A 513 33.55 0.77 -8.19
CA PHE A 513 32.37 0.32 -8.91
C PHE A 513 32.65 -0.02 -10.38
N ASN A 514 33.50 0.75 -11.06
CA ASN A 514 33.93 0.44 -12.42
C ASN A 514 34.76 -0.85 -12.49
N GLN A 515 35.54 -1.22 -11.47
CA GLN A 515 36.25 -2.51 -11.47
C GLN A 515 35.29 -3.70 -11.52
N LEU A 516 34.15 -3.59 -10.84
CA LEU A 516 33.07 -4.58 -10.94
C LEU A 516 32.39 -4.53 -12.32
N ALA A 517 31.99 -3.35 -12.78
CA ALA A 517 31.29 -3.20 -14.06
C ALA A 517 32.13 -3.70 -15.25
N GLU A 518 33.43 -3.43 -15.25
CA GLU A 518 34.37 -3.79 -16.34
C GLU A 518 34.56 -5.30 -16.47
N THR A 519 34.35 -6.05 -15.39
CA THR A 519 34.31 -7.53 -15.43
C THR A 519 33.24 -8.03 -16.41
N PHE A 520 32.20 -7.24 -16.67
CA PHE A 520 31.12 -7.53 -17.59
C PHE A 520 31.16 -6.72 -18.88
N GLY A 521 32.28 -6.03 -19.15
CA GLY A 521 32.48 -5.21 -20.35
C GLY A 521 31.73 -3.88 -20.34
N ILE A 522 31.41 -3.34 -19.16
CA ILE A 522 30.70 -2.07 -19.00
C ILE A 522 31.58 -1.12 -18.18
N HIS A 523 31.68 0.14 -18.58
CA HIS A 523 32.39 1.18 -17.84
C HIS A 523 31.52 2.44 -17.80
N PHE A 524 31.31 3.00 -16.61
CA PHE A 524 30.68 4.29 -16.39
C PHE A 524 31.73 5.38 -16.63
N ASN A 525 31.49 6.30 -17.56
CA ASN A 525 32.48 7.31 -17.97
C ASN A 525 32.65 8.46 -16.97
N GLU A 526 31.93 8.43 -15.83
CA GLU A 526 32.01 9.45 -14.76
C GLU A 526 31.71 10.88 -15.25
N ASP A 527 30.91 10.99 -16.30
CA ASP A 527 30.41 12.26 -16.82
C ASP A 527 28.97 12.54 -16.33
N SER A 528 28.50 13.75 -16.59
CA SER A 528 27.13 14.18 -16.29
C SER A 528 26.49 14.68 -17.58
N LYS A 529 25.77 13.78 -18.26
CA LYS A 529 25.03 14.04 -19.49
C LYS A 529 23.59 14.46 -19.18
N ASN A 530 22.91 15.01 -20.18
CA ASN A 530 21.48 15.33 -20.16
C ASN A 530 20.97 16.40 -19.17
N LYS A 531 21.87 17.21 -18.61
CA LYS A 531 21.59 18.29 -17.63
C LYS A 531 20.27 19.03 -17.85
N VAL A 532 19.50 19.14 -16.78
CA VAL A 532 18.19 19.82 -16.76
C VAL A 532 18.23 21.06 -15.87
N THR A 533 17.76 22.19 -16.39
CA THR A 533 17.66 23.44 -15.63
C THR A 533 16.27 23.59 -15.02
N GLY A 534 16.19 23.72 -13.70
CA GLY A 534 14.92 23.96 -13.00
C GLY A 534 13.86 22.88 -13.29
N SER A 535 12.70 23.29 -13.79
CA SER A 535 11.56 22.41 -14.12
C SER A 535 11.37 22.22 -15.63
N GLU A 536 12.42 22.44 -16.42
CA GLU A 536 12.42 22.20 -17.88
C GLU A 536 12.52 20.69 -18.19
N PHE A 537 11.52 19.92 -17.77
CA PHE A 537 11.55 18.44 -17.81
C PHE A 537 11.83 17.85 -19.20
N GLU A 538 11.42 18.55 -20.27
CA GLU A 538 11.67 18.12 -21.64
C GLU A 538 13.16 18.05 -21.99
N MET A 539 14.04 18.79 -21.31
CA MET A 539 15.49 18.66 -21.48
C MET A 539 15.99 17.27 -21.09
N GLY A 540 15.38 16.67 -20.07
CA GLY A 540 15.69 15.33 -19.56
C GLY A 540 14.96 14.20 -20.30
N ALA A 541 14.21 14.52 -21.36
CA ALA A 541 13.40 13.54 -22.06
C ALA A 541 14.25 12.59 -22.92
N ILE A 542 14.07 11.30 -22.71
CA ILE A 542 14.68 10.23 -23.49
C ILE A 542 13.58 9.41 -24.14
N ALA A 543 13.61 9.36 -25.47
CA ALA A 543 12.71 8.53 -26.26
C ALA A 543 13.16 7.06 -26.22
N ILE A 544 12.21 6.17 -25.93
CA ILE A 544 12.42 4.73 -25.95
C ILE A 544 11.85 4.18 -27.26
N PRO A 545 12.68 3.61 -28.13
CA PRO A 545 12.21 3.04 -29.40
C PRO A 545 11.18 1.93 -29.19
N ALA A 546 10.21 1.84 -30.10
CA ALA A 546 9.31 0.69 -30.14
C ALA A 546 10.13 -0.60 -30.31
N GLY A 547 9.81 -1.64 -29.54
CA GLY A 547 10.55 -2.91 -29.57
C GLY A 547 11.81 -2.93 -28.71
N ASN A 548 12.05 -1.91 -27.86
CA ASN A 548 13.12 -1.96 -26.86
C ASN A 548 12.99 -3.25 -26.00
N PRO A 549 14.09 -4.02 -25.82
CA PRO A 549 14.02 -5.33 -25.16
C PRO A 549 13.79 -5.25 -23.65
N VAL A 550 14.16 -4.14 -23.01
CA VAL A 550 14.00 -3.92 -21.56
C VAL A 550 12.71 -3.15 -21.31
N PHE A 551 12.56 -1.99 -21.95
CA PHE A 551 11.45 -1.07 -21.76
C PHE A 551 10.37 -1.30 -22.84
N THR A 552 9.64 -2.42 -22.70
CA THR A 552 8.80 -2.93 -23.78
C THR A 552 7.60 -2.03 -24.13
N SER A 553 7.08 -1.30 -23.15
CA SER A 553 5.83 -0.55 -23.27
C SER A 553 6.02 0.96 -23.11
N ALA A 554 6.99 1.44 -22.33
CA ALA A 554 7.32 2.85 -22.22
C ALA A 554 7.97 3.43 -23.50
N ARG A 555 7.70 4.70 -23.80
CA ARG A 555 8.12 5.41 -25.02
C ARG A 555 8.81 6.73 -24.74
N LYS A 556 8.53 7.35 -23.60
CA LYS A 556 9.19 8.59 -23.17
C LYS A 556 9.44 8.53 -21.68
N VAL A 557 10.70 8.62 -21.27
CA VAL A 557 11.10 8.68 -19.86
C VAL A 557 11.89 9.94 -19.60
N TYR A 558 11.86 10.39 -18.35
CA TYR A 558 12.68 11.45 -17.84
C TYR A 558 13.89 10.84 -17.14
N ILE A 559 15.09 11.21 -17.56
CA ILE A 559 16.35 10.91 -16.87
C ILE A 559 17.09 12.23 -16.79
N LYS A 560 17.23 12.77 -15.57
CA LYS A 560 17.71 14.13 -15.37
C LYS A 560 19.16 14.27 -15.81
N GLU A 561 20.05 13.55 -15.15
CA GLU A 561 21.47 13.47 -15.46
C GLU A 561 21.86 12.00 -15.46
N PHE A 562 22.92 11.62 -16.16
CA PHE A 562 23.45 10.26 -16.12
C PHE A 562 24.92 10.20 -16.52
N SER A 563 25.63 9.19 -16.01
CA SER A 563 26.93 8.78 -16.52
C SER A 563 26.76 7.91 -17.78
N SER A 564 27.33 8.34 -18.89
CA SER A 564 27.34 7.58 -20.14
C SER A 564 28.18 6.32 -20.00
N LEU A 565 27.80 5.26 -20.72
CA LEU A 565 28.48 3.96 -20.63
C LEU A 565 29.39 3.72 -21.84
N ARG A 566 30.62 3.29 -21.58
CA ARG A 566 31.50 2.67 -22.59
C ARG A 566 31.38 1.15 -22.49
N LEU A 567 31.27 0.50 -23.65
CA LEU A 567 31.03 -0.94 -23.77
C LEU A 567 32.21 -1.66 -24.42
N SER A 568 32.47 -2.87 -23.97
CA SER A 568 33.46 -3.80 -24.54
C SER A 568 32.97 -5.25 -24.45
N GLY A 569 33.68 -6.16 -25.12
CA GLY A 569 33.36 -7.59 -25.07
C GLY A 569 31.95 -7.90 -25.56
N THR A 570 31.13 -8.52 -24.71
CA THR A 570 29.76 -8.97 -25.03
C THR A 570 28.68 -7.99 -24.60
N ALA A 571 29.03 -6.86 -23.98
CA ALA A 571 28.08 -5.85 -23.54
C ALA A 571 27.43 -5.14 -24.74
N LYS A 572 26.13 -4.83 -24.63
CA LYS A 572 25.32 -4.21 -25.67
C LYS A 572 24.50 -3.07 -25.09
N ALA A 573 24.37 -1.99 -25.86
CA ALA A 573 23.49 -0.90 -25.50
C ALA A 573 22.03 -1.38 -25.42
N ALA A 574 21.36 -1.07 -24.31
CA ALA A 574 19.95 -1.32 -24.06
C ALA A 574 19.11 -0.04 -24.23
N LEU A 575 19.70 1.13 -24.00
CA LEU A 575 19.11 2.44 -24.27
C LEU A 575 20.22 3.42 -24.66
N THR A 576 19.99 4.22 -25.69
CA THR A 576 20.92 5.27 -26.13
C THR A 576 20.19 6.61 -26.25
N HIS A 577 20.93 7.69 -26.05
CA HIS A 577 20.43 9.05 -26.18
C HIS A 577 21.53 9.96 -26.72
N LYS A 578 21.26 10.69 -27.82
CA LYS A 578 22.22 11.62 -28.45
C LYS A 578 23.62 11.02 -28.71
N GLY A 579 23.69 9.71 -29.00
CA GLY A 579 24.93 8.99 -29.25
C GLY A 579 25.58 8.37 -28.01
N ASP A 580 25.16 8.77 -26.80
CA ASP A 580 25.62 8.20 -25.53
C ASP A 580 24.81 6.93 -25.19
N VAL A 581 25.46 5.94 -24.58
CA VAL A 581 24.79 4.75 -24.02
C VAL A 581 24.31 5.09 -22.61
N VAL A 582 23.00 5.02 -22.38
CA VAL A 582 22.36 5.34 -21.10
C VAL A 582 22.20 4.09 -20.24
N ALA A 583 21.87 2.96 -20.89
CA ALA A 583 21.77 1.67 -20.25
C ALA A 583 22.38 0.59 -21.14
N ALA A 584 22.96 -0.44 -20.53
CA ALA A 584 23.62 -1.53 -21.22
C ALA A 584 23.29 -2.88 -20.58
N THR A 585 23.33 -3.94 -21.37
CA THR A 585 23.15 -5.31 -20.91
C THR A 585 24.32 -6.18 -21.33
N ALA A 586 24.67 -7.17 -20.51
CA ALA A 586 25.67 -8.18 -20.84
C ALA A 586 25.17 -9.57 -20.42
N LYS A 587 25.57 -10.59 -21.19
CA LYS A 587 25.49 -11.99 -20.74
C LYS A 587 26.85 -12.40 -20.21
N TYR A 588 26.86 -13.09 -19.08
CA TYR A 588 28.07 -13.61 -18.44
C TYR A 588 27.76 -15.00 -17.87
N GLY A 589 28.36 -16.03 -18.46
CA GLY A 589 27.95 -17.41 -18.20
C GLY A 589 26.46 -17.63 -18.46
N LYS A 590 25.74 -18.12 -17.44
CA LYS A 590 24.28 -18.31 -17.47
C LYS A 590 23.48 -17.08 -17.05
N GLY A 591 24.13 -16.09 -16.45
CA GLY A 591 23.48 -14.92 -15.87
C GLY A 591 23.37 -13.73 -16.81
N THR A 592 22.85 -12.65 -16.25
CA THR A 592 22.61 -11.39 -16.96
C THR A 592 23.03 -10.22 -16.10
N VAL A 593 23.64 -9.22 -16.73
CA VAL A 593 23.94 -7.93 -16.11
C VAL A 593 23.18 -6.85 -16.86
N ILE A 594 22.61 -5.89 -16.13
CA ILE A 594 22.15 -4.62 -16.68
C ILE A 594 22.79 -3.47 -15.89
N ALA A 595 23.30 -2.48 -16.60
CA ALA A 595 23.81 -1.25 -16.02
C ALA A 595 22.98 -0.06 -16.54
N VAL A 596 22.66 0.88 -15.66
CA VAL A 596 21.98 2.14 -16.00
C VAL A 596 22.79 3.28 -15.41
N GLY A 597 23.08 4.30 -16.22
CA GLY A 597 23.93 5.42 -15.86
C GLY A 597 23.35 6.38 -14.80
N ASP A 598 22.13 6.14 -14.34
CA ASP A 598 21.45 6.92 -13.32
C ASP A 598 20.35 6.06 -12.66
N PRO A 599 20.08 6.23 -11.35
CA PRO A 599 19.17 5.37 -10.61
C PRO A 599 17.69 5.85 -10.64
N TRP A 600 17.25 6.61 -11.66
CA TRP A 600 15.92 7.27 -11.85
C TRP A 600 14.64 6.47 -11.54
N PHE A 601 14.72 5.20 -11.17
CA PHE A 601 13.58 4.38 -10.73
C PHE A 601 13.02 4.77 -9.34
N TYR A 602 13.55 5.82 -8.72
CA TYR A 602 13.14 6.32 -7.40
C TYR A 602 11.86 7.16 -7.45
N ASN A 603 11.15 7.18 -6.32
CA ASN A 603 9.76 7.63 -6.20
C ASN A 603 9.52 8.99 -6.85
N GLU A 604 10.46 9.93 -6.70
CA GLU A 604 10.43 11.27 -7.28
C GLU A 604 10.00 11.29 -8.76
N TYR A 605 10.40 10.29 -9.54
CA TYR A 605 10.09 10.19 -10.97
C TYR A 605 9.09 9.09 -11.33
N VAL A 606 8.80 8.15 -10.43
CA VAL A 606 7.93 7.01 -10.75
C VAL A 606 6.56 7.03 -10.05
N ASP A 607 6.34 7.92 -9.09
CA ASP A 607 5.07 7.99 -8.34
C ASP A 607 4.00 8.92 -8.97
N GLY A 608 4.39 9.58 -10.06
CA GLY A 608 3.55 10.46 -10.89
C GLY A 608 3.36 11.89 -10.37
N ARG A 609 3.87 12.24 -9.18
CA ARG A 609 3.61 13.57 -8.58
C ARG A 609 4.40 14.70 -9.22
N LYS A 610 5.65 14.45 -9.64
CA LYS A 610 6.57 15.48 -10.16
C LYS A 610 6.49 15.67 -11.67
N LEU A 611 6.45 14.58 -12.43
CA LEU A 611 6.60 14.64 -13.89
C LEU A 611 5.27 14.94 -14.60
N PRO A 612 5.30 15.66 -15.74
CA PRO A 612 4.15 15.78 -16.63
C PRO A 612 3.64 14.40 -17.11
N ALA A 613 2.34 14.29 -17.36
CA ALA A 613 1.68 13.03 -17.74
C ALA A 613 2.18 12.39 -19.05
N SER A 614 2.97 13.12 -19.86
CA SER A 614 3.61 12.60 -21.08
C SER A 614 4.81 11.70 -20.79
N PHE A 615 5.36 11.73 -19.57
CA PHE A 615 6.44 10.86 -19.15
C PHE A 615 5.89 9.55 -18.56
N GLU A 616 6.49 8.44 -18.99
CA GLU A 616 6.03 7.08 -18.69
C GLU A 616 7.01 6.35 -17.75
N ASN A 617 7.68 7.06 -16.84
CA ASN A 617 8.68 6.49 -15.91
C ASN A 617 8.13 5.33 -15.07
N TYR A 618 6.91 5.46 -14.52
CA TYR A 618 6.26 4.35 -13.79
C TYR A 618 6.09 3.09 -14.65
N LYS A 619 5.70 3.28 -15.91
CA LYS A 619 5.54 2.19 -16.88
C LYS A 619 6.89 1.56 -17.22
N ALA A 620 7.94 2.36 -17.33
CA ALA A 620 9.30 1.89 -17.56
C ALA A 620 9.86 1.12 -16.36
N ALA A 621 9.59 1.55 -15.12
CA ALA A 621 9.93 0.80 -13.90
C ALA A 621 9.22 -0.56 -13.86
N ASN A 622 7.94 -0.61 -14.27
CA ASN A 622 7.19 -1.85 -14.41
C ASN A 622 7.76 -2.78 -15.51
N ASP A 623 8.15 -2.23 -16.66
CA ASP A 623 8.80 -2.98 -17.72
C ASP A 623 10.14 -3.56 -17.22
N PHE A 624 10.93 -2.74 -16.50
CA PHE A 624 12.22 -3.10 -15.94
C PHE A 624 12.12 -4.28 -14.95
N ALA A 625 11.22 -4.19 -13.96
CA ALA A 625 10.99 -5.28 -13.00
C ALA A 625 10.55 -6.57 -13.69
N LYS A 626 9.63 -6.50 -14.67
CA LYS A 626 9.18 -7.65 -15.46
C LYS A 626 10.31 -8.25 -16.30
N TRP A 627 11.16 -7.40 -16.88
CA TRP A 627 12.29 -7.85 -17.68
C TRP A 627 13.32 -8.58 -16.84
N LEU A 628 13.67 -8.04 -15.66
CA LEU A 628 14.62 -8.64 -14.72
C LEU A 628 14.15 -10.01 -14.24
N VAL A 629 12.89 -10.12 -13.84
CA VAL A 629 12.27 -11.40 -13.44
C VAL A 629 12.38 -12.45 -14.55
N LYS A 630 12.21 -12.05 -15.82
CA LYS A 630 12.36 -12.96 -16.97
C LYS A 630 13.81 -13.40 -17.22
N GLN A 631 14.80 -12.69 -16.69
CA GLN A 631 16.22 -13.08 -16.83
C GLN A 631 16.63 -14.16 -15.84
N VAL A 632 15.86 -14.37 -14.77
CA VAL A 632 16.14 -15.43 -13.78
C VAL A 632 15.90 -16.78 -14.43
N ALA A 633 16.93 -17.62 -14.46
CA ALA A 633 16.81 -18.97 -15.00
C ALA A 633 15.75 -19.79 -14.22
N PRO A 634 14.96 -20.64 -14.89
CA PRO A 634 14.05 -21.53 -14.19
C PRO A 634 14.85 -22.41 -13.21
N LYS A 635 14.49 -22.38 -11.93
CA LYS A 635 15.04 -23.33 -10.96
C LYS A 635 14.64 -24.73 -11.41
N THR A 636 15.61 -25.57 -11.78
CA THR A 636 15.40 -27.00 -11.99
C THR A 636 14.80 -27.55 -10.70
N LYS A 637 13.58 -28.07 -10.78
CA LYS A 637 12.89 -28.72 -9.65
C LYS A 637 13.61 -29.98 -9.20
#